data_AF-A0A1F8Q9F6-F1
#
_entry.id   AF-A0A1F8Q9F6-F1
#
_cell.length_a   1.000
_cell.length_b   1.000
_cell.length_c   1.000
_cell.angle_alpha   90.00
_cell.angle_beta   90.00
_cell.angle_gamma   90.00
#
_symmetry.space_group_name_H-M   'P 1'
#
loop_
_entity.id
_entity.type
_entity.pdbx_description
1 polymer ?
#
loop_
_entity_poly.entity_id
_entity_poly.type
_entity_poly.pdbx_seq_one_letter_code
_entity_poly.pdbx_strand_id
1 'polypeptide(L)'
;MRPKSWIYLSVALFLIVYGSTGCSPAAREAAAPMMATPGLQGDQAGELPTEASPANPEPAPFGTYPAAELPSPLEGLSFTQVPGYKASPSHETLPEPTAAMESTSETSPEQAEEILQPEDRQLQVAWPVQVRLGESDVVRLTLVPAHLSYLLVTEFSDHREITHTLVVTPYEGYELFAAARLDGVNFLVSPQGDQVQYLAADQPVEWRWSISPLRPGNQRLSVALRLKWVPEASHLPERDITVYSAGLDIRVASFLGLTQAQAFLGGLFGIFFGGALSLFALVLLPKPVQKQGRLRDQAPNPSLAIDLPAGLSIAGQERALLTSLFQRYARLVIKQEFSSGYSGARTFLALPIHPDGRSDAFTIAKLGDMTGINREFWNYESYVKDRLPPVTARIQHNPVKLPEHIQRQFQGDRIQLAALQYTFIGEPGNSPVSLSNFFKTHPNPEILYRLFETFGPGWWLQRKPYTFRLGQEYDRVLPAHYVIEPAAGKGRILAGNRDRKEEEFSVGEVVRLQEFKIHELRIDRQSLSLHGYSNPGFPATRVRWLSRLNPNGANGRIVATRRTLLDKYTSGCELHGLPEPLKLLPQMLDETITGSQSVIHGDLNLENVLVGPGEMLWLIDFAQTREGHTLFDFAHLETEVIAHLFAERITSTSDYLEFLQLPESSQHLELAGLLRVIRDISSRCLLNPMNTREYDLALAVTCLGALKFVNLDQHARNLLYMTAAFYMK
;
A
#
# COMPACT_ATOMS: atom_id res chain seq x y z
N MET A 1 -22.92 -20.78 11.31
CA MET A 1 -22.65 -19.35 11.66
C MET A 1 -21.69 -19.32 12.87
N ARG A 2 -21.03 -18.18 13.17
CA ARG A 2 -20.00 -18.10 14.25
C ARG A 2 -20.39 -17.09 15.35
N PRO A 3 -20.03 -17.32 16.62
CA PRO A 3 -20.60 -16.60 17.77
C PRO A 3 -20.11 -15.15 18.00
N LYS A 4 -19.24 -14.60 17.14
CA LYS A 4 -18.66 -13.26 17.36
C LYS A 4 -19.63 -12.10 17.08
N SER A 5 -20.73 -12.31 16.37
CA SER A 5 -21.68 -11.24 16.01
C SER A 5 -22.53 -10.72 17.17
N TRP A 6 -22.76 -11.51 18.22
CA TRP A 6 -23.58 -11.09 19.36
C TRP A 6 -22.96 -9.94 20.17
N ILE A 7 -21.64 -9.96 20.37
CA ILE A 7 -20.93 -8.95 21.19
C ILE A 7 -21.12 -7.54 20.62
N TYR A 8 -21.02 -7.40 19.28
CA TYR A 8 -21.20 -6.11 18.61
C TYR A 8 -22.66 -5.62 18.65
N LEU A 9 -23.63 -6.54 18.59
CA LEU A 9 -25.05 -6.21 18.69
C LEU A 9 -25.41 -5.69 20.10
N SER A 10 -24.85 -6.29 21.15
CA SER A 10 -25.05 -5.84 22.53
C SER A 10 -24.51 -4.42 22.77
N VAL A 11 -23.32 -4.09 22.24
CA VAL A 11 -22.73 -2.75 22.38
C VAL A 11 -23.55 -1.70 21.63
N ALA A 12 -24.04 -2.03 20.43
CA ALA A 12 -24.92 -1.13 19.66
C ALA A 12 -26.23 -0.85 20.40
N LEU A 13 -26.85 -1.87 21.03
CA LEU A 13 -28.08 -1.69 21.80
C LEU A 13 -27.88 -0.80 23.04
N PHE A 14 -26.74 -0.95 23.73
CA PHE A 14 -26.43 -0.19 24.94
C PHE A 14 -26.30 1.32 24.69
N LEU A 15 -25.73 1.70 23.54
CA LEU A 15 -25.62 3.10 23.10
C LEU A 15 -26.96 3.73 22.72
N ILE A 16 -27.92 2.94 22.22
CA ILE A 16 -29.26 3.43 21.86
C ILE A 16 -30.08 3.74 23.12
N VAL A 17 -30.04 2.86 24.13
CA VAL A 17 -30.86 3.00 25.36
C VAL A 17 -30.48 4.22 26.19
N TYR A 18 -29.19 4.58 26.25
CA TYR A 18 -28.72 5.77 26.99
C TYR A 18 -28.88 7.10 26.21
N GLY A 19 -29.23 7.06 24.92
CA GLY A 19 -29.44 8.27 24.12
C GLY A 19 -30.81 8.93 24.30
N SER A 20 -31.80 8.24 24.90
CA SER A 20 -33.21 8.65 24.89
C SER A 20 -33.75 9.26 26.19
N THR A 21 -33.00 9.27 27.29
CA THR A 21 -33.46 9.81 28.59
C THR A 21 -33.16 11.31 28.70
N GLY A 22 -33.85 12.15 27.91
CA GLY A 22 -33.48 13.57 27.74
C GLY A 22 -34.60 14.60 27.55
N CYS A 23 -35.88 14.23 27.52
CA CYS A 23 -37.00 15.19 27.54
C CYS A 23 -38.33 14.55 27.95
N SER A 24 -39.01 15.16 28.94
CA SER A 24 -40.44 14.93 29.20
C SER A 24 -41.24 16.18 28.85
N PRO A 25 -42.33 16.09 28.06
CA PRO A 25 -43.15 17.23 27.70
C PRO A 25 -44.22 17.55 28.77
N ALA A 26 -44.65 18.82 28.84
CA ALA A 26 -45.93 19.20 29.43
C ALA A 26 -47.02 19.13 28.33
N ALA A 27 -48.23 18.69 28.69
CA ALA A 27 -49.23 18.25 27.71
C ALA A 27 -50.33 19.29 27.41
N ARG A 28 -51.00 19.11 26.25
CA ARG A 28 -52.45 19.34 26.13
C ARG A 28 -53.08 18.53 24.99
N GLU A 29 -54.40 18.37 25.06
CA GLU A 29 -55.24 17.55 24.16
C GLU A 29 -55.34 18.15 22.72
N ALA A 30 -55.89 17.49 21.68
CA ALA A 30 -56.98 16.51 21.67
C ALA A 30 -57.13 15.68 20.37
N ALA A 31 -58.08 14.73 20.42
CA ALA A 31 -58.93 14.23 19.32
C ALA A 31 -58.30 13.54 18.08
N ALA A 32 -58.25 12.21 18.16
CA ALA A 32 -59.09 11.25 17.39
C ALA A 32 -59.07 11.22 15.82
N PRO A 33 -59.40 10.07 15.18
CA PRO A 33 -58.85 9.71 13.87
C PRO A 33 -59.89 9.44 12.76
N MET A 34 -59.44 9.21 11.51
CA MET A 34 -60.09 8.23 10.62
C MET A 34 -59.20 7.68 9.49
N MET A 35 -59.67 6.51 9.01
CA MET A 35 -59.37 5.68 7.83
C MET A 35 -58.92 6.38 6.52
N ALA A 36 -58.55 5.69 5.43
CA ALA A 36 -57.89 4.40 5.11
C ALA A 36 -58.14 4.08 3.62
N THR A 37 -57.15 3.49 2.92
CA THR A 37 -57.29 2.75 1.64
C THR A 37 -57.87 3.54 0.41
N PRO A 38 -57.89 2.96 -0.81
CA PRO A 38 -56.69 2.47 -1.52
C PRO A 38 -56.62 2.84 -3.04
N GLY A 39 -55.40 3.01 -3.56
CA GLY A 39 -54.90 2.55 -4.88
C GLY A 39 -55.60 2.92 -6.20
N LEU A 40 -54.85 2.81 -7.31
CA LEU A 40 -55.34 2.35 -8.62
C LEU A 40 -54.16 2.07 -9.57
N GLN A 41 -54.39 1.23 -10.60
CA GLN A 41 -53.44 0.95 -11.68
C GLN A 41 -53.81 1.75 -12.94
N GLY A 42 -52.86 1.89 -13.86
CA GLY A 42 -53.11 2.37 -15.22
C GLY A 42 -51.90 2.13 -16.13
N ASP A 43 -52.05 1.22 -17.09
CA ASP A 43 -51.14 1.11 -18.24
C ASP A 43 -51.30 2.35 -19.16
N GLN A 44 -50.30 2.58 -20.02
CA GLN A 44 -50.48 2.71 -21.48
C GLN A 44 -49.11 2.65 -22.18
N ALA A 45 -49.11 2.34 -23.48
CA ALA A 45 -47.92 2.24 -24.32
C ALA A 45 -48.06 3.09 -25.59
N GLY A 46 -46.93 3.60 -26.10
CA GLY A 46 -46.77 4.31 -27.37
C GLY A 46 -45.26 4.44 -27.62
N GLU A 47 -44.71 3.72 -28.59
CA GLU A 47 -44.52 4.12 -29.99
C GLU A 47 -43.33 5.10 -30.21
N LEU A 48 -42.44 4.71 -31.12
CA LEU A 48 -41.18 5.37 -31.46
C LEU A 48 -41.23 5.87 -32.92
N PRO A 49 -40.85 7.13 -33.19
CA PRO A 49 -40.45 7.58 -34.52
C PRO A 49 -38.95 7.30 -34.77
N THR A 50 -38.58 7.26 -36.06
CA THR A 50 -37.20 7.02 -36.55
C THR A 50 -36.51 8.36 -36.89
N GLU A 51 -35.30 8.31 -37.48
CA GLU A 51 -34.47 9.43 -38.00
C GLU A 51 -33.59 10.16 -36.94
N ALA A 52 -32.36 10.60 -37.23
CA ALA A 52 -31.44 10.30 -38.34
C ALA A 52 -29.97 10.49 -37.91
N SER A 53 -29.02 10.07 -38.76
CA SER A 53 -27.57 10.11 -38.49
C SER A 53 -26.89 11.39 -39.01
N PRO A 54 -25.91 11.98 -38.29
CA PRO A 54 -24.88 12.83 -38.86
C PRO A 54 -23.52 12.09 -39.00
N ALA A 55 -22.65 12.61 -39.88
CA ALA A 55 -21.44 11.92 -40.35
C ALA A 55 -20.19 12.09 -39.46
N ASN A 56 -19.21 11.20 -39.69
CA ASN A 56 -17.90 11.18 -39.05
C ASN A 56 -16.88 12.04 -39.83
N PRO A 57 -16.10 12.94 -39.19
CA PRO A 57 -15.06 13.72 -39.86
C PRO A 57 -13.76 12.94 -40.07
N GLU A 58 -13.05 13.25 -41.15
CA GLU A 58 -11.80 12.60 -41.58
C GLU A 58 -10.55 13.32 -41.00
N PRO A 59 -9.48 12.62 -40.59
CA PRO A 59 -8.32 13.25 -39.95
C PRO A 59 -7.31 13.85 -40.94
N ALA A 60 -6.82 15.05 -40.64
CA ALA A 60 -5.77 15.73 -41.41
C ALA A 60 -4.37 15.13 -41.18
N PRO A 61 -3.44 15.23 -42.16
CA PRO A 61 -2.11 14.64 -42.06
C PRO A 61 -1.17 15.39 -41.09
N PHE A 62 -0.31 14.64 -40.39
CA PHE A 62 0.70 15.19 -39.48
C PHE A 62 1.91 15.77 -40.22
N GLY A 63 2.29 17.00 -39.88
CA GLY A 63 3.53 17.64 -40.34
C GLY A 63 4.76 17.20 -39.54
N THR A 64 5.90 17.11 -40.23
CA THR A 64 7.21 16.79 -39.63
C THR A 64 7.84 18.00 -38.93
N TYR A 65 8.36 17.81 -37.72
CA TYR A 65 9.24 18.78 -37.05
C TYR A 65 10.66 18.20 -36.90
N PRO A 66 11.73 19.01 -37.11
CA PRO A 66 13.12 18.57 -36.97
C PRO A 66 13.58 18.53 -35.50
N ALA A 67 14.74 17.92 -35.26
CA ALA A 67 15.36 17.80 -33.95
C ALA A 67 15.91 19.14 -33.41
N ALA A 68 16.08 19.22 -32.09
CA ALA A 68 16.80 20.28 -31.39
C ALA A 68 17.93 19.68 -30.53
N GLU A 69 19.06 20.36 -30.45
CA GLU A 69 20.31 19.84 -29.90
C GLU A 69 20.49 20.11 -28.38
N LEU A 70 21.36 19.33 -27.76
CA LEU A 70 21.81 19.50 -26.37
C LEU A 70 22.92 20.57 -26.28
N PRO A 71 22.90 21.43 -25.25
CA PRO A 71 24.11 22.09 -24.76
C PRO A 71 24.43 21.74 -23.30
N SER A 72 25.73 21.59 -23.01
CA SER A 72 26.33 21.50 -21.66
C SER A 72 27.86 21.57 -21.81
N PRO A 73 28.64 21.95 -20.78
CA PRO A 73 28.33 22.81 -19.62
C PRO A 73 29.26 24.05 -19.58
N LEU A 74 29.19 24.88 -18.54
CA LEU A 74 30.38 25.51 -17.92
C LEU A 74 30.05 26.11 -16.54
N GLU A 75 31.10 26.49 -15.80
CA GLU A 75 31.10 26.76 -14.36
C GLU A 75 31.08 28.26 -14.02
N GLY A 76 30.83 28.64 -12.76
CA GLY A 76 31.36 29.91 -12.23
C GLY A 76 30.58 30.67 -11.14
N LEU A 77 30.98 30.43 -9.88
CA LEU A 77 31.00 31.39 -8.75
C LEU A 77 29.68 31.93 -8.13
N SER A 78 29.68 31.94 -6.79
CA SER A 78 28.66 32.54 -5.89
C SER A 78 28.90 34.05 -5.66
N PHE A 79 27.93 34.77 -5.09
CA PHE A 79 28.03 35.39 -3.75
C PHE A 79 26.72 36.13 -3.30
N THR A 80 26.11 35.64 -2.20
CA THR A 80 25.56 36.37 -1.04
C THR A 80 24.63 37.60 -1.18
N GLN A 81 23.39 37.43 -0.67
CA GLN A 81 22.46 38.37 0.04
C GLN A 81 22.07 39.73 -0.57
N VAL A 82 20.76 40.06 -0.46
CA VAL A 82 20.19 41.41 -0.67
C VAL A 82 19.08 41.69 0.36
N PRO A 83 19.12 42.86 1.03
CA PRO A 83 17.91 43.48 1.61
C PRO A 83 17.81 44.99 1.34
N GLY A 84 16.57 45.53 1.24
CA GLY A 84 16.27 46.93 1.59
C GLY A 84 15.99 47.95 0.47
N TYR A 85 14.69 48.16 0.20
CA TYR A 85 13.99 49.42 -0.17
C TYR A 85 14.78 50.75 -0.38
N LYS A 86 14.40 51.51 -1.44
CA LYS A 86 13.76 52.85 -1.31
C LYS A 86 13.26 53.52 -2.62
N ALA A 87 12.05 54.10 -2.53
CA ALA A 87 11.50 55.37 -3.08
C ALA A 87 11.53 55.75 -4.60
N SER A 88 10.40 56.35 -5.04
CA SER A 88 10.10 57.07 -6.30
C SER A 88 10.60 58.56 -6.27
N PRO A 89 10.37 59.49 -7.26
CA PRO A 89 9.16 59.80 -8.09
C PRO A 89 9.46 59.88 -9.64
N SER A 90 8.62 60.32 -10.61
CA SER A 90 7.80 61.56 -10.74
C SER A 90 6.72 61.55 -11.86
N HIS A 91 5.88 62.61 -11.84
CA HIS A 91 4.66 62.96 -12.62
C HIS A 91 4.66 62.93 -14.16
N GLU A 92 3.45 62.73 -14.73
CA GLU A 92 2.72 63.56 -15.74
C GLU A 92 1.20 63.13 -15.72
N THR A 93 0.23 63.64 -16.51
CA THR A 93 -0.38 65.00 -16.58
C THR A 93 -1.89 64.88 -16.97
N LEU A 94 -2.69 65.96 -16.88
CA LEU A 94 -4.17 66.08 -17.11
C LEU A 94 -4.51 66.63 -18.53
N PRO A 95 -5.79 66.73 -19.06
CA PRO A 95 -6.91 67.52 -18.47
C PRO A 95 -8.41 67.18 -18.80
N GLU A 96 -9.25 68.09 -18.29
CA GLU A 96 -10.71 68.34 -18.17
C GLU A 96 -11.51 68.68 -19.47
N PRO A 97 -12.81 69.16 -19.49
CA PRO A 97 -13.65 69.94 -18.52
C PRO A 97 -15.10 69.34 -18.26
N THR A 98 -16.16 69.96 -17.69
CA THR A 98 -16.65 71.38 -17.60
C THR A 98 -17.64 71.66 -16.42
N ALA A 99 -17.97 72.96 -16.24
CA ALA A 99 -18.78 73.68 -15.23
C ALA A 99 -20.35 73.54 -15.31
N ALA A 100 -21.26 74.24 -14.58
CA ALA A 100 -21.19 75.48 -13.75
C ALA A 100 -22.37 75.73 -12.75
N MET A 101 -22.20 76.66 -11.78
CA MET A 101 -23.15 77.61 -11.11
C MET A 101 -24.40 77.10 -10.30
N GLU A 102 -24.61 77.34 -8.99
CA GLU A 102 -24.91 78.56 -8.14
C GLU A 102 -26.46 78.78 -7.86
N SER A 103 -27.04 79.59 -6.93
CA SER A 103 -26.66 80.71 -6.00
C SER A 103 -27.57 80.81 -4.72
N THR A 104 -27.14 81.52 -3.64
CA THR A 104 -27.84 82.47 -2.66
C THR A 104 -29.34 82.34 -2.20
N SER A 105 -29.87 82.83 -1.04
CA SER A 105 -29.39 83.46 0.24
C SER A 105 -30.55 83.75 1.27
N GLU A 106 -30.23 84.35 2.45
CA GLU A 106 -31.05 85.23 3.37
C GLU A 106 -31.54 84.71 4.77
N THR A 107 -31.96 85.66 5.65
CA THR A 107 -31.72 85.64 7.13
C THR A 107 -32.77 86.35 8.02
N SER A 108 -32.91 85.98 9.32
CA SER A 108 -33.31 86.88 10.44
C SER A 108 -32.98 86.29 11.84
N PRO A 109 -32.86 87.12 12.92
CA PRO A 109 -32.17 86.74 14.17
C PRO A 109 -33.06 86.44 15.40
N GLU A 110 -32.41 85.93 16.44
CA GLU A 110 -32.96 85.49 17.74
C GLU A 110 -32.60 86.47 18.89
N GLN A 111 -33.29 86.40 20.03
CA GLN A 111 -33.06 87.25 21.21
C GLN A 111 -32.25 86.49 22.28
N ALA A 112 -31.05 86.96 22.58
CA ALA A 112 -30.02 86.18 23.29
C ALA A 112 -30.23 86.03 24.81
N GLU A 113 -30.21 84.78 25.29
CA GLU A 113 -29.54 84.44 26.55
C GLU A 113 -28.02 84.51 26.33
N GLU A 114 -27.23 84.89 27.33
CA GLU A 114 -25.78 85.13 27.14
C GLU A 114 -25.00 83.80 27.09
N ILE A 115 -24.60 83.42 25.86
CA ILE A 115 -24.00 82.12 25.55
C ILE A 115 -22.50 82.12 25.88
N LEU A 116 -22.08 81.22 26.78
CA LEU A 116 -20.67 80.85 26.94
C LEU A 116 -20.19 80.14 25.66
N GLN A 117 -18.93 80.39 25.24
CA GLN A 117 -18.48 80.00 23.89
C GLN A 117 -18.75 78.52 23.58
N PRO A 118 -19.39 78.22 22.43
CA PRO A 118 -19.74 76.85 22.08
C PRO A 118 -18.48 76.01 21.82
N GLU A 119 -18.49 74.79 22.34
CA GLU A 119 -17.40 73.83 22.22
C GLU A 119 -17.71 72.82 21.10
N ASP A 120 -16.89 72.82 20.04
CA ASP A 120 -16.97 71.80 19.00
C ASP A 120 -16.45 70.46 19.53
N ARG A 121 -17.31 69.43 19.50
CA ARG A 121 -16.97 68.07 19.88
C ARG A 121 -17.24 67.09 18.73
N GLN A 122 -16.49 66.00 18.66
CA GLN A 122 -16.75 64.88 17.77
C GLN A 122 -17.29 63.69 18.58
N LEU A 123 -18.47 63.22 18.20
CA LEU A 123 -19.05 61.98 18.64
C LEU A 123 -18.59 60.85 17.71
N GLN A 124 -18.01 59.80 18.29
CA GLN A 124 -17.63 58.56 17.60
C GLN A 124 -18.47 57.40 18.16
N VAL A 125 -19.01 56.56 17.28
CA VAL A 125 -19.75 55.34 17.66
C VAL A 125 -19.16 54.15 16.90
N ALA A 126 -18.64 53.17 17.63
CA ALA A 126 -18.05 51.95 17.09
C ALA A 126 -18.85 50.71 17.53
N TRP A 127 -19.16 49.82 16.59
CA TRP A 127 -19.89 48.58 16.86
C TRP A 127 -19.55 47.45 15.86
N PRO A 128 -19.71 46.17 16.24
CA PRO A 128 -19.48 45.04 15.35
C PRO A 128 -20.59 44.92 14.30
N VAL A 129 -20.20 44.81 13.02
CA VAL A 129 -21.17 44.56 11.93
C VAL A 129 -21.69 43.12 11.90
N GLN A 130 -20.99 42.19 12.55
CA GLN A 130 -21.37 40.78 12.63
C GLN A 130 -20.93 40.18 13.97
N VAL A 131 -21.85 39.50 14.66
CA VAL A 131 -21.62 38.76 15.92
C VAL A 131 -22.17 37.35 15.76
N ARG A 132 -21.72 36.34 16.52
CA ARG A 132 -22.29 34.98 16.45
C ARG A 132 -23.28 34.70 17.59
N LEU A 133 -24.24 33.82 17.32
CA LEU A 133 -25.25 33.41 18.29
C LEU A 133 -24.62 32.63 19.46
N GLY A 134 -24.57 33.27 20.63
CA GLY A 134 -23.96 32.74 21.86
C GLY A 134 -22.57 33.31 22.20
N GLU A 135 -22.02 34.19 21.37
CA GLU A 135 -20.84 35.01 21.70
C GLU A 135 -21.31 36.41 22.21
N SER A 136 -20.40 37.17 22.83
CA SER A 136 -20.66 38.55 23.30
C SER A 136 -19.61 39.49 22.72
N ASP A 137 -20.00 40.71 22.42
CA ASP A 137 -19.14 41.77 21.85
C ASP A 137 -19.43 43.12 22.54
N VAL A 138 -18.82 44.22 22.09
CA VAL A 138 -18.91 45.56 22.70
C VAL A 138 -19.42 46.60 21.70
N VAL A 139 -20.23 47.55 22.16
CA VAL A 139 -20.52 48.81 21.47
C VAL A 139 -19.88 49.93 22.28
N ARG A 140 -19.16 50.83 21.61
CA ARG A 140 -18.52 52.00 22.20
C ARG A 140 -19.12 53.28 21.63
N LEU A 141 -19.34 54.26 22.49
CA LEU A 141 -19.68 55.63 22.11
C LEU A 141 -18.73 56.57 22.87
N THR A 142 -18.06 57.47 22.17
CA THR A 142 -17.06 58.39 22.74
C THR A 142 -17.34 59.81 22.24
N LEU A 143 -17.31 60.80 23.12
CA LEU A 143 -17.48 62.21 22.78
C LEU A 143 -16.19 62.97 23.16
N VAL A 144 -15.43 63.41 22.15
CA VAL A 144 -14.12 64.07 22.31
C VAL A 144 -14.15 65.53 21.86
N PRO A 145 -13.38 66.46 22.45
CA PRO A 145 -13.18 67.80 21.89
C PRO A 145 -12.57 67.73 20.48
N ALA A 146 -13.03 68.59 19.56
CA ALA A 146 -12.68 68.46 18.14
C ALA A 146 -11.17 68.58 17.86
N HIS A 147 -10.46 69.42 18.62
CA HIS A 147 -9.00 69.60 18.53
C HIS A 147 -8.18 68.50 19.21
N LEU A 148 -8.81 67.50 19.83
CA LEU A 148 -8.17 66.29 20.39
C LEU A 148 -8.51 65.01 19.60
N SER A 149 -9.31 65.13 18.54
CA SER A 149 -9.85 63.99 17.75
C SER A 149 -8.81 63.03 17.15
N TYR A 150 -7.56 63.47 16.94
CA TYR A 150 -6.50 62.71 16.29
C TYR A 150 -5.71 61.75 17.23
N LEU A 151 -6.09 61.62 18.51
CA LEU A 151 -5.36 60.82 19.50
C LEU A 151 -5.95 59.44 19.79
N LEU A 152 -7.08 59.06 19.19
CA LEU A 152 -7.74 57.78 19.49
C LEU A 152 -7.24 56.63 18.58
N VAL A 153 -6.88 55.50 19.19
CA VAL A 153 -6.54 54.25 18.48
C VAL A 153 -7.79 53.39 18.34
N THR A 154 -7.96 52.78 17.16
CA THR A 154 -9.01 51.79 16.90
C THR A 154 -8.74 50.49 17.67
N GLU A 155 -9.35 50.38 18.86
CA GLU A 155 -9.19 49.25 19.78
C GLU A 155 -9.67 47.91 19.20
N PHE A 156 -10.63 47.97 18.26
CA PHE A 156 -11.18 46.81 17.55
C PHE A 156 -11.17 47.10 16.03
N SER A 157 -10.36 46.37 15.27
CA SER A 157 -10.21 46.53 13.81
C SER A 157 -11.45 46.14 13.01
N ASP A 158 -12.31 45.32 13.61
CA ASP A 158 -13.40 44.60 12.92
C ASP A 158 -14.77 45.28 13.16
N HIS A 159 -14.77 46.37 13.94
CA HIS A 159 -15.94 47.21 14.19
C HIS A 159 -16.10 48.27 13.10
N ARG A 160 -17.34 48.65 12.82
CA ARG A 160 -17.66 49.82 12.00
C ARG A 160 -17.80 51.04 12.89
N GLU A 161 -17.25 52.15 12.44
CA GLU A 161 -17.31 53.45 13.12
C GLU A 161 -18.14 54.46 12.34
N ILE A 162 -18.81 55.36 13.05
CA ILE A 162 -19.41 56.60 12.53
C ILE A 162 -18.95 57.77 13.41
N THR A 163 -18.46 58.82 12.78
CA THR A 163 -18.11 60.10 13.41
C THR A 163 -19.15 61.16 13.06
N HIS A 164 -19.53 61.99 14.02
CA HIS A 164 -20.50 63.08 13.87
C HIS A 164 -20.07 64.29 14.71
N THR A 165 -19.99 65.49 14.12
CA THR A 165 -19.65 66.71 14.85
C THR A 165 -20.88 67.26 15.57
N LEU A 166 -20.72 67.57 16.86
CA LEU A 166 -21.73 68.19 17.72
C LEU A 166 -21.18 69.50 18.27
N VAL A 167 -21.93 70.59 18.09
CA VAL A 167 -21.67 71.86 18.77
C VAL A 167 -22.31 71.78 20.15
N VAL A 168 -21.52 71.94 21.22
CA VAL A 168 -22.00 71.85 22.59
C VAL A 168 -21.99 73.24 23.23
N THR A 169 -23.17 73.76 23.55
CA THR A 169 -23.33 75.10 24.13
C THR A 169 -23.44 75.03 25.66
N PRO A 170 -22.45 75.51 26.43
CA PRO A 170 -22.60 75.70 27.87
C PRO A 170 -23.47 76.92 28.19
N TYR A 171 -24.19 76.86 29.30
CA TYR A 171 -24.97 77.98 29.87
C TYR A 171 -24.43 78.30 31.27
N GLU A 172 -24.31 79.59 31.61
CA GLU A 172 -23.82 80.00 32.93
C GLU A 172 -24.81 79.58 34.03
N GLY A 173 -24.30 79.04 35.15
CA GLY A 173 -25.11 78.53 36.26
C GLY A 173 -25.72 77.13 36.05
N TYR A 174 -25.27 76.36 35.05
CA TYR A 174 -25.68 74.97 34.83
C TYR A 174 -24.48 74.02 34.76
N GLU A 175 -24.55 72.91 35.50
CA GLU A 175 -23.70 71.74 35.27
C GLU A 175 -24.18 70.97 34.03
N LEU A 176 -23.25 70.58 33.15
CA LEU A 176 -23.57 69.83 31.94
C LEU A 176 -23.25 68.34 32.10
N PHE A 177 -24.24 67.50 31.88
CA PHE A 177 -24.15 66.05 31.88
C PHE A 177 -24.50 65.48 30.51
N ALA A 178 -23.83 64.40 30.13
CA ALA A 178 -24.15 63.61 28.95
C ALA A 178 -24.76 62.26 29.37
N ALA A 179 -25.89 61.90 28.78
CA ALA A 179 -26.64 60.68 29.08
C ALA A 179 -26.75 59.81 27.82
N ALA A 180 -25.97 58.73 27.77
CA ALA A 180 -25.96 57.82 26.63
C ALA A 180 -26.73 56.52 26.94
N ARG A 181 -27.39 55.95 25.93
CA ARG A 181 -28.20 54.73 26.07
C ARG A 181 -28.13 53.88 24.81
N LEU A 182 -28.15 52.55 25.01
CA LEU A 182 -28.20 51.53 23.98
C LEU A 182 -29.32 50.53 24.27
N ASP A 183 -30.22 50.32 23.30
CA ASP A 183 -31.33 49.36 23.39
C ASP A 183 -31.28 48.34 22.24
N GLY A 184 -31.74 47.11 22.50
CA GLY A 184 -31.82 46.05 21.48
C GLY A 184 -32.81 44.95 21.82
N VAL A 185 -33.88 44.81 21.04
CA VAL A 185 -34.99 43.87 21.34
C VAL A 185 -34.57 42.39 21.36
N ASN A 186 -33.60 42.03 20.51
CA ASN A 186 -33.05 40.65 20.43
C ASN A 186 -31.61 40.57 20.97
N PHE A 187 -31.21 41.48 21.86
CA PHE A 187 -29.90 41.44 22.53
C PHE A 187 -30.07 41.60 24.05
N LEU A 188 -29.23 40.92 24.81
CA LEU A 188 -28.93 41.34 26.18
C LEU A 188 -27.88 42.44 26.10
N VAL A 189 -28.21 43.62 26.59
CA VAL A 189 -27.30 44.78 26.71
C VAL A 189 -26.93 44.95 28.18
N SER A 190 -25.66 45.28 28.46
CA SER A 190 -25.17 45.59 29.80
C SER A 190 -24.07 46.67 29.75
N PRO A 191 -24.13 47.75 30.55
CA PRO A 191 -25.18 48.08 31.52
C PRO A 191 -26.53 48.41 30.85
N GLN A 192 -27.62 48.45 31.63
CA GLN A 192 -28.97 48.75 31.15
C GLN A 192 -29.41 50.16 31.58
N GLY A 193 -30.24 50.79 30.74
CA GLY A 193 -30.77 52.13 31.00
C GLY A 193 -29.79 53.27 30.66
N ASP A 194 -30.19 54.50 30.98
CA ASP A 194 -29.40 55.70 30.73
C ASP A 194 -28.12 55.70 31.55
N GLN A 195 -26.97 55.82 30.89
CA GLN A 195 -25.66 55.95 31.52
C GLN A 195 -25.25 57.42 31.52
N VAL A 196 -25.33 58.09 32.68
CA VAL A 196 -25.07 59.53 32.82
C VAL A 196 -23.63 59.78 33.29
N GLN A 197 -22.93 60.70 32.64
CA GLN A 197 -21.59 61.17 33.00
C GLN A 197 -21.55 62.71 32.99
N TYR A 198 -20.72 63.31 33.85
CA TYR A 198 -20.46 64.76 33.83
C TYR A 198 -19.59 65.12 32.63
N LEU A 199 -19.92 66.20 31.92
CA LEU A 199 -19.25 66.62 30.70
C LEU A 199 -18.38 67.86 30.96
N ALA A 200 -17.20 67.63 31.55
CA ALA A 200 -16.21 68.69 31.75
C ALA A 200 -15.70 69.26 30.41
N ALA A 201 -15.53 70.58 30.33
CA ALA A 201 -14.96 71.27 29.18
C ALA A 201 -13.54 70.77 28.85
N ASP A 202 -13.25 70.63 27.56
CA ASP A 202 -12.01 70.07 27.00
C ASP A 202 -11.57 68.71 27.57
N GLN A 203 -12.54 67.85 27.94
CA GLN A 203 -12.27 66.45 28.33
C GLN A 203 -13.14 65.46 27.56
N PRO A 204 -12.58 64.33 27.11
CA PRO A 204 -13.34 63.27 26.45
C PRO A 204 -14.14 62.43 27.46
N VAL A 205 -15.32 61.95 27.05
CA VAL A 205 -16.13 60.99 27.82
C VAL A 205 -16.48 59.77 26.97
N GLU A 206 -16.59 58.59 27.59
CA GLU A 206 -16.74 57.31 26.90
C GLU A 206 -17.74 56.38 27.59
N TRP A 207 -18.59 55.73 26.81
CA TRP A 207 -19.52 54.70 27.23
C TRP A 207 -19.23 53.38 26.50
N ARG A 208 -19.23 52.27 27.23
CA ARG A 208 -19.10 50.91 26.71
C ARG A 208 -20.30 50.07 27.15
N TRP A 209 -20.90 49.34 26.22
CA TRP A 209 -21.91 48.33 26.51
C TRP A 209 -21.47 46.98 25.93
N SER A 210 -21.58 45.90 26.70
CA SER A 210 -21.52 44.57 26.12
C SER A 210 -22.89 44.17 25.57
N ILE A 211 -22.89 43.53 24.39
CA ILE A 211 -24.06 43.04 23.68
C ILE A 211 -23.96 41.53 23.46
N SER A 212 -25.04 40.80 23.73
CA SER A 212 -25.12 39.34 23.49
C SER A 212 -26.42 39.00 22.74
N PRO A 213 -26.37 38.47 21.50
CA PRO A 213 -27.55 38.25 20.69
C PRO A 213 -28.36 37.02 21.15
N LEU A 214 -29.68 37.20 21.22
CA LEU A 214 -30.66 36.17 21.60
C LEU A 214 -31.24 35.41 20.40
N ARG A 215 -31.15 35.97 19.18
CA ARG A 215 -31.69 35.36 17.95
C ARG A 215 -30.80 35.64 16.74
N PRO A 216 -30.65 34.68 15.81
CA PRO A 216 -29.88 34.87 14.57
C PRO A 216 -30.60 35.78 13.56
N GLY A 217 -29.89 36.13 12.48
CA GLY A 217 -30.39 36.99 11.40
C GLY A 217 -29.90 38.45 11.53
N ASN A 218 -30.37 39.31 10.65
CA ASN A 218 -30.07 40.75 10.74
C ASN A 218 -30.90 41.36 11.88
N GLN A 219 -30.24 42.06 12.79
CA GLN A 219 -30.82 42.69 13.97
C GLN A 219 -30.36 44.15 14.02
N ARG A 220 -31.11 45.01 14.74
CA ARG A 220 -30.81 46.44 14.85
C ARG A 220 -30.82 46.85 16.32
N LEU A 221 -29.75 47.50 16.76
CA LEU A 221 -29.69 48.22 18.02
C LEU A 221 -30.09 49.68 17.79
N SER A 222 -30.49 50.38 18.85
CA SER A 222 -30.69 51.83 18.84
C SER A 222 -29.76 52.45 19.87
N VAL A 223 -28.90 53.37 19.44
CA VAL A 223 -28.04 54.17 20.33
C VAL A 223 -28.54 55.61 20.33
N ALA A 224 -28.54 56.24 21.50
CA ALA A 224 -28.90 57.65 21.66
C ALA A 224 -27.97 58.35 22.66
N LEU A 225 -27.69 59.63 22.39
CA LEU A 225 -26.98 60.52 23.30
C LEU A 225 -27.85 61.75 23.57
N ARG A 226 -28.02 62.05 24.85
CA ARG A 226 -28.68 63.25 25.36
C ARG A 226 -27.70 64.14 26.10
N LEU A 227 -27.89 65.45 26.02
CA LEU A 227 -27.24 66.43 26.87
C LEU A 227 -28.26 67.01 27.85
N LYS A 228 -27.84 67.11 29.11
CA LYS A 228 -28.65 67.57 30.24
C LYS A 228 -27.94 68.71 30.96
N TRP A 229 -28.54 69.88 30.96
CA TRP A 229 -28.09 71.01 31.76
C TRP A 229 -28.89 71.02 33.05
N VAL A 230 -28.22 70.73 34.15
CA VAL A 230 -28.76 70.69 35.51
C VAL A 230 -28.36 72.00 36.20
N PRO A 231 -29.32 72.84 36.65
CA PRO A 231 -28.98 74.15 37.19
C PRO A 231 -28.38 74.03 38.60
N GLU A 232 -27.32 74.81 38.86
CA GLU A 232 -26.70 74.91 40.20
C GLU A 232 -27.66 75.52 41.24
N ALA A 233 -28.63 76.34 40.78
CA ALA A 233 -29.62 76.99 41.61
C ALA A 233 -31.05 76.53 41.27
N SER A 234 -31.76 76.00 42.28
CA SER A 234 -33.03 75.24 42.15
C SER A 234 -34.28 76.03 41.69
N HIS A 235 -34.10 77.20 41.08
CA HIS A 235 -35.16 78.04 40.52
C HIS A 235 -35.08 78.21 38.99
N LEU A 236 -34.04 77.65 38.36
CA LEU A 236 -33.94 77.50 36.91
C LEU A 236 -34.52 76.13 36.47
N PRO A 237 -34.98 75.96 35.22
CA PRO A 237 -35.49 74.70 34.71
C PRO A 237 -34.39 73.78 34.18
N GLU A 238 -34.43 72.49 34.49
CA GLU A 238 -33.60 71.48 33.80
C GLU A 238 -33.89 71.49 32.29
N ARG A 239 -32.83 71.42 31.46
CA ARG A 239 -32.93 71.27 29.99
C ARG A 239 -32.36 69.89 29.60
N ASP A 240 -33.11 69.08 28.86
CA ASP A 240 -32.66 67.78 28.28
C ASP A 240 -32.92 67.78 26.77
N ILE A 241 -31.89 67.54 25.94
CA ILE A 241 -32.02 67.45 24.48
C ILE A 241 -31.32 66.21 23.93
N THR A 242 -31.93 65.53 22.96
CA THR A 242 -31.28 64.44 22.22
C THR A 242 -30.42 65.02 21.11
N VAL A 243 -29.10 64.97 21.27
CA VAL A 243 -28.13 65.47 20.29
C VAL A 243 -27.77 64.45 19.21
N TYR A 244 -27.95 63.15 19.49
CA TYR A 244 -27.71 62.09 18.51
C TYR A 244 -28.62 60.89 18.76
N SER A 245 -29.10 60.28 17.67
CA SER A 245 -29.78 58.99 17.70
C SER A 245 -29.52 58.24 16.40
N ALA A 246 -29.09 56.98 16.49
CA ALA A 246 -28.79 56.15 15.34
C ALA A 246 -29.19 54.69 15.56
N GLY A 247 -29.59 54.03 14.46
CA GLY A 247 -29.82 52.59 14.46
C GLY A 247 -28.59 51.85 13.93
N LEU A 248 -28.06 50.92 14.72
CA LEU A 248 -26.85 50.16 14.41
C LEU A 248 -27.25 48.76 13.94
N ASP A 249 -27.10 48.48 12.65
CA ASP A 249 -27.42 47.18 12.07
C ASP A 249 -26.28 46.18 12.30
N ILE A 250 -26.63 44.98 12.79
CA ILE A 250 -25.71 43.90 13.16
C ILE A 250 -26.23 42.57 12.61
N ARG A 251 -25.37 41.81 11.91
CA ARG A 251 -25.69 40.47 11.42
C ARG A 251 -25.36 39.42 12.48
N VAL A 252 -26.37 38.76 13.05
CA VAL A 252 -26.16 37.64 13.97
C VAL A 252 -26.03 36.33 13.19
N ALA A 253 -24.80 35.82 13.10
CA ALA A 253 -24.50 34.56 12.42
C ALA A 253 -24.81 33.34 13.31
N SER A 254 -25.32 32.26 12.70
CA SER A 254 -25.47 30.94 13.32
C SER A 254 -25.30 29.85 12.27
N PHE A 255 -24.96 28.63 12.70
CA PHE A 255 -24.90 27.47 11.81
C PHE A 255 -26.17 26.64 11.98
N LEU A 256 -27.05 26.64 10.97
CA LEU A 256 -28.37 25.98 11.01
C LEU A 256 -29.24 26.38 12.24
N GLY A 257 -29.08 27.61 12.74
CA GLY A 257 -29.79 28.10 13.92
C GLY A 257 -29.23 27.64 15.27
N LEU A 258 -28.18 26.82 15.28
CA LEU A 258 -27.52 26.29 16.48
C LEU A 258 -26.39 27.21 16.98
N THR A 259 -26.08 27.12 18.27
CA THR A 259 -24.88 27.72 18.86
C THR A 259 -23.63 26.89 18.52
N GLN A 260 -22.44 27.49 18.65
CA GLN A 260 -21.17 26.80 18.35
C GLN A 260 -20.99 25.49 19.15
N ALA A 261 -21.37 25.48 20.44
CA ALA A 261 -21.29 24.30 21.29
C ALA A 261 -22.21 23.17 20.81
N GLN A 262 -23.44 23.50 20.36
CA GLN A 262 -24.39 22.53 19.81
C GLN A 262 -23.92 21.96 18.47
N ALA A 263 -23.43 22.82 17.57
CA ALA A 263 -22.88 22.42 16.28
C ALA A 263 -21.62 21.53 16.45
N PHE A 264 -20.76 21.84 17.42
CA PHE A 264 -19.58 21.03 17.75
C PHE A 264 -19.97 19.65 18.30
N LEU A 265 -20.95 19.57 19.20
CA LEU A 265 -21.44 18.30 19.74
C LEU A 265 -22.06 17.42 18.64
N GLY A 266 -22.86 18.02 17.75
CA GLY A 266 -23.44 17.35 16.58
C GLY A 266 -22.37 16.86 15.59
N GLY A 267 -21.33 17.67 15.35
CA GLY A 267 -20.17 17.28 14.54
C GLY A 267 -19.41 16.08 15.11
N LEU A 268 -19.15 16.07 16.42
CA LEU A 268 -18.54 14.92 17.11
C LEU A 268 -19.40 13.66 17.01
N PHE A 269 -20.72 13.77 17.22
CA PHE A 269 -21.64 12.65 17.01
C PHE A 269 -21.61 12.14 15.56
N GLY A 270 -21.59 13.04 14.58
CA GLY A 270 -21.46 12.69 13.16
C GLY A 270 -20.15 11.96 12.84
N ILE A 271 -19.02 12.39 13.43
CA ILE A 271 -17.71 11.75 13.28
C ILE A 271 -17.70 10.36 13.94
N PHE A 272 -18.21 10.21 15.15
CA PHE A 272 -18.25 8.89 15.82
C PHE A 272 -19.20 7.92 15.13
N PHE A 273 -20.41 8.36 14.75
CA PHE A 273 -21.41 7.49 14.13
C PHE A 273 -21.06 7.15 12.67
N GLY A 274 -20.59 8.14 11.90
CA GLY A 274 -20.08 7.95 10.55
C GLY A 274 -18.78 7.14 10.51
N GLY A 275 -17.89 7.34 11.49
CA GLY A 275 -16.68 6.53 11.67
C GLY A 275 -16.99 5.09 12.04
N ALA A 276 -17.93 4.85 12.96
CA ALA A 276 -18.39 3.51 13.31
C ALA A 276 -19.07 2.79 12.13
N LEU A 277 -19.95 3.48 11.38
CA LEU A 277 -20.56 2.95 10.15
C LEU A 277 -19.50 2.66 9.08
N SER A 278 -18.52 3.53 8.90
CA SER A 278 -17.41 3.32 7.96
C SER A 278 -16.55 2.12 8.35
N LEU A 279 -16.24 1.95 9.64
CA LEU A 279 -15.49 0.79 10.14
C LEU A 279 -16.29 -0.51 10.01
N PHE A 280 -17.60 -0.46 10.27
CA PHE A 280 -18.52 -1.59 10.10
C PHE A 280 -18.64 -1.98 8.63
N ALA A 281 -18.71 -1.00 7.72
CA ALA A 281 -18.63 -1.22 6.28
C ALA A 281 -17.28 -1.81 5.85
N LEU A 282 -16.15 -1.33 6.37
CA LEU A 282 -14.81 -1.87 6.06
C LEU A 282 -14.59 -3.31 6.56
N VAL A 283 -15.40 -3.76 7.53
CA VAL A 283 -15.38 -5.14 8.08
C VAL A 283 -16.42 -6.06 7.42
N LEU A 284 -17.55 -5.53 6.93
CA LEU A 284 -18.63 -6.31 6.31
C LEU A 284 -18.67 -6.25 4.78
N LEU A 285 -18.05 -5.25 4.15
CA LEU A 285 -17.63 -5.37 2.76
C LEU A 285 -16.70 -6.60 2.71
N PRO A 286 -16.98 -7.61 1.85
CA PRO A 286 -15.99 -8.62 1.59
C PRO A 286 -14.76 -7.89 1.06
N LYS A 287 -13.63 -7.99 1.78
CA LYS A 287 -12.34 -7.44 1.33
C LYS A 287 -12.21 -7.71 -0.16
N PRO A 288 -11.89 -6.71 -1.01
CA PRO A 288 -11.79 -6.95 -2.44
C PRO A 288 -10.75 -8.03 -2.65
N VAL A 289 -11.23 -9.23 -3.02
CA VAL A 289 -10.35 -10.34 -3.40
C VAL A 289 -9.69 -9.86 -4.69
N GLN A 290 -8.44 -9.39 -4.56
CA GLN A 290 -7.62 -9.02 -5.70
C GLN A 290 -7.73 -10.14 -6.73
N LYS A 291 -8.15 -9.82 -7.95
CA LYS A 291 -8.24 -10.79 -9.06
C LYS A 291 -6.84 -11.17 -9.61
N GLN A 292 -5.83 -11.16 -8.74
CA GLN A 292 -4.51 -11.74 -8.98
C GLN A 292 -4.65 -13.27 -9.09
N GLY A 293 -3.82 -13.90 -9.93
CA GLY A 293 -3.80 -15.36 -10.03
C GLY A 293 -5.10 -16.01 -10.54
N ARG A 294 -5.83 -15.37 -11.46
CA ARG A 294 -6.78 -16.09 -12.33
C ARG A 294 -6.16 -16.36 -13.70
N LEU A 295 -5.86 -17.63 -13.93
CA LEU A 295 -5.48 -18.19 -15.22
C LEU A 295 -6.53 -17.84 -16.29
N ARG A 296 -6.08 -17.40 -17.45
CA ARG A 296 -6.95 -17.03 -18.57
C ARG A 296 -7.35 -18.29 -19.34
N ASP A 297 -8.65 -18.60 -19.36
CA ASP A 297 -9.22 -19.52 -20.34
C ASP A 297 -8.96 -18.97 -21.75
N GLN A 298 -8.19 -19.70 -22.55
CA GLN A 298 -7.76 -19.22 -23.87
C GLN A 298 -7.79 -20.35 -24.90
N ALA A 299 -8.64 -20.18 -25.92
CA ALA A 299 -8.73 -21.13 -27.03
C ALA A 299 -7.42 -21.16 -27.86
N PRO A 300 -7.01 -22.33 -28.35
CA PRO A 300 -5.93 -22.49 -29.34
C PRO A 300 -6.19 -21.70 -30.62
N ASN A 301 -5.14 -21.10 -31.21
CA ASN A 301 -5.17 -20.74 -32.62
C ASN A 301 -4.71 -21.94 -33.49
N PRO A 302 -5.60 -22.58 -34.28
CA PRO A 302 -5.23 -23.74 -35.10
C PRO A 302 -4.40 -23.38 -36.35
N SER A 303 -4.32 -22.10 -36.75
CA SER A 303 -3.48 -21.69 -37.90
C SER A 303 -2.02 -21.41 -37.53
N LEU A 304 -1.68 -21.41 -36.24
CA LEU A 304 -0.33 -21.15 -35.77
C LEU A 304 0.59 -22.35 -36.03
N ALA A 305 1.55 -22.16 -36.94
CA ALA A 305 2.61 -23.14 -37.20
C ALA A 305 3.63 -23.16 -36.05
N ILE A 306 3.94 -24.35 -35.52
CA ILE A 306 5.01 -24.53 -34.53
C ILE A 306 6.13 -25.34 -35.17
N ASP A 307 7.29 -24.72 -35.31
CA ASP A 307 8.53 -25.37 -35.74
C ASP A 307 9.28 -25.89 -34.52
N LEU A 308 9.84 -27.10 -34.64
CA LEU A 308 10.58 -27.78 -33.59
C LEU A 308 11.98 -28.14 -34.11
N PRO A 309 13.05 -28.06 -33.27
CA PRO A 309 14.35 -28.60 -33.61
C PRO A 309 14.30 -30.13 -33.69
N ALA A 310 15.23 -30.73 -34.43
CA ALA A 310 15.29 -32.18 -34.61
C ALA A 310 15.38 -32.92 -33.26
N GLY A 311 14.53 -33.94 -33.07
CA GLY A 311 14.44 -34.71 -31.83
C GLY A 311 13.46 -34.15 -30.78
N LEU A 312 13.03 -32.88 -30.86
CA LEU A 312 12.06 -32.34 -29.91
C LEU A 312 10.63 -32.78 -30.26
N SER A 313 9.93 -33.34 -29.27
CA SER A 313 8.50 -33.70 -29.38
C SER A 313 7.65 -32.90 -28.38
N ILE A 314 6.42 -32.58 -28.77
CA ILE A 314 5.43 -31.83 -27.97
C ILE A 314 4.09 -32.55 -28.07
N ALA A 315 3.47 -32.86 -26.92
CA ALA A 315 2.21 -33.59 -26.86
C ALA A 315 1.01 -32.73 -27.32
N GLY A 316 -0.11 -33.33 -27.71
CA GLY A 316 -1.27 -32.60 -28.24
C GLY A 316 -1.81 -31.50 -27.32
N GLN A 317 -1.86 -31.76 -26.00
CA GLN A 317 -2.30 -30.79 -24.99
C GLN A 317 -1.29 -29.65 -24.79
N GLU A 318 0.00 -29.95 -24.88
CA GLU A 318 1.10 -28.97 -24.80
C GLU A 318 1.13 -28.07 -26.06
N ARG A 319 0.94 -28.68 -27.24
CA ARG A 319 0.82 -27.97 -28.53
C ARG A 319 -0.37 -27.02 -28.50
N ALA A 320 -1.52 -27.49 -28.00
CA ALA A 320 -2.71 -26.66 -27.80
C ALA A 320 -2.41 -25.47 -26.87
N LEU A 321 -1.73 -25.67 -25.74
CA LEU A 321 -1.34 -24.58 -24.83
C LEU A 321 -0.40 -23.56 -25.48
N LEU A 322 0.61 -24.00 -26.25
CA LEU A 322 1.47 -23.09 -27.01
C LEU A 322 0.65 -22.26 -28.03
N THR A 323 -0.24 -22.90 -28.79
CA THR A 323 -1.14 -22.19 -29.73
C THR A 323 -2.16 -21.28 -29.05
N SER A 324 -2.48 -21.50 -27.76
CA SER A 324 -3.29 -20.58 -26.95
C SER A 324 -2.48 -19.37 -26.44
N LEU A 325 -1.27 -19.62 -25.93
CA LEU A 325 -0.38 -18.60 -25.38
C LEU A 325 0.07 -17.62 -26.48
N PHE A 326 0.44 -18.17 -27.64
CA PHE A 326 0.95 -17.44 -28.79
C PHE A 326 -0.11 -17.12 -29.85
N GLN A 327 -1.42 -17.20 -29.53
CA GLN A 327 -2.56 -17.11 -30.48
C GLN A 327 -2.49 -16.02 -31.57
N ARG A 328 -1.83 -14.88 -31.32
CA ARG A 328 -1.74 -13.72 -32.24
C ARG A 328 -0.76 -13.91 -33.40
N TYR A 329 0.15 -14.87 -33.26
CA TYR A 329 1.25 -15.11 -34.20
C TYR A 329 0.84 -16.15 -35.25
N ALA A 330 1.40 -16.06 -36.46
CA ALA A 330 1.20 -17.08 -37.49
C ALA A 330 2.17 -18.25 -37.35
N ARG A 331 3.35 -18.01 -36.76
CA ARG A 331 4.41 -19.01 -36.61
C ARG A 331 5.17 -18.80 -35.30
N LEU A 332 5.59 -19.90 -34.68
CA LEU A 332 6.39 -19.94 -33.47
C LEU A 332 7.55 -20.91 -33.68
N VAL A 333 8.78 -20.41 -33.62
CA VAL A 333 9.98 -21.25 -33.76
C VAL A 333 10.52 -21.58 -32.37
N ILE A 334 10.43 -22.83 -31.96
CA ILE A 334 11.15 -23.29 -30.77
C ILE A 334 12.62 -23.46 -31.13
N LYS A 335 13.52 -22.87 -30.33
CA LYS A 335 14.98 -22.99 -30.52
C LYS A 335 15.57 -24.10 -29.66
N GLN A 336 15.17 -24.15 -28.39
CA GLN A 336 15.73 -25.03 -27.38
C GLN A 336 14.70 -25.32 -26.28
N GLU A 337 14.76 -26.50 -25.69
CA GLU A 337 14.15 -26.81 -24.39
C GLU A 337 15.24 -26.68 -23.31
N PHE A 338 14.93 -25.93 -22.25
CA PHE A 338 15.73 -25.86 -21.04
C PHE A 338 15.26 -26.97 -20.08
N SER A 339 16.21 -27.76 -19.56
CA SER A 339 15.97 -28.79 -18.55
C SER A 339 15.75 -28.19 -17.15
N SER A 340 14.67 -27.41 -16.99
CA SER A 340 14.33 -26.66 -15.78
C SER A 340 13.82 -27.55 -14.63
N GLY A 341 14.75 -28.31 -14.04
CA GLY A 341 14.60 -28.93 -12.72
C GLY A 341 13.53 -30.03 -12.57
N TYR A 342 13.25 -30.36 -11.31
CA TYR A 342 12.52 -31.56 -10.91
C TYR A 342 10.99 -31.43 -10.91
N SER A 343 10.47 -30.27 -11.34
CA SER A 343 9.05 -29.92 -11.29
C SER A 343 8.19 -30.66 -12.32
N GLY A 344 8.80 -31.21 -13.38
CA GLY A 344 8.10 -31.78 -14.52
C GLY A 344 7.45 -30.74 -15.43
N ALA A 345 7.72 -29.45 -15.21
CA ALA A 345 7.42 -28.39 -16.17
C ALA A 345 8.44 -28.43 -17.32
N ARG A 346 8.00 -28.00 -18.51
CA ARG A 346 8.82 -27.89 -19.73
C ARG A 346 9.01 -26.42 -20.07
N THR A 347 10.25 -25.99 -20.27
CA THR A 347 10.60 -24.57 -20.47
C THR A 347 11.31 -24.41 -21.81
N PHE A 348 10.80 -23.55 -22.69
CA PHE A 348 11.26 -23.43 -24.07
C PHE A 348 11.75 -22.02 -24.40
N LEU A 349 12.88 -21.90 -25.10
CA LEU A 349 13.24 -20.68 -25.81
C LEU A 349 12.48 -20.63 -27.14
N ALA A 350 11.66 -19.61 -27.34
CA ALA A 350 10.80 -19.47 -28.50
C ALA A 350 10.97 -18.10 -29.20
N LEU A 351 10.76 -18.07 -30.52
CA LEU A 351 10.71 -16.87 -31.35
C LEU A 351 9.31 -16.73 -31.98
N PRO A 352 8.50 -15.73 -31.59
CA PRO A 352 7.18 -15.49 -32.17
C PRO A 352 7.29 -14.72 -33.50
N ILE A 353 6.49 -15.09 -34.50
CA ILE A 353 6.48 -14.46 -35.83
C ILE A 353 5.04 -14.10 -36.22
N HIS A 354 4.83 -12.81 -36.49
CA HIS A 354 3.55 -12.22 -36.90
C HIS A 354 3.09 -12.71 -38.29
N PRO A 355 1.80 -12.58 -38.64
CA PRO A 355 1.28 -12.91 -39.98
C PRO A 355 1.93 -12.16 -41.14
N ASP A 356 2.55 -11.00 -40.89
CA ASP A 356 3.30 -10.22 -41.87
C ASP A 356 4.79 -10.63 -42.00
N GLY A 357 5.21 -11.68 -41.29
CA GLY A 357 6.57 -12.22 -41.31
C GLY A 357 7.55 -11.53 -40.35
N ARG A 358 7.17 -10.45 -39.65
CA ARG A 358 8.04 -9.83 -38.63
C ARG A 358 8.14 -10.72 -37.39
N SER A 359 9.35 -10.86 -36.85
CA SER A 359 9.59 -11.54 -35.57
C SER A 359 9.55 -10.56 -34.40
N ASP A 360 8.90 -10.94 -33.31
CA ASP A 360 9.14 -10.31 -32.00
C ASP A 360 10.47 -10.81 -31.41
N ALA A 361 10.90 -10.22 -30.28
CA ALA A 361 12.06 -10.69 -29.54
C ALA A 361 11.88 -12.14 -29.04
N PHE A 362 13.00 -12.82 -28.75
CA PHE A 362 12.98 -14.11 -28.08
C PHE A 362 12.23 -14.04 -26.75
N THR A 363 11.60 -15.14 -26.37
CA THR A 363 10.76 -15.23 -25.18
C THR A 363 10.81 -16.64 -24.62
N ILE A 364 10.68 -16.77 -23.30
CA ILE A 364 10.69 -18.06 -22.62
C ILE A 364 9.23 -18.47 -22.36
N ALA A 365 8.84 -19.65 -22.83
CA ALA A 365 7.52 -20.22 -22.62
C ALA A 365 7.63 -21.43 -21.68
N LYS A 366 6.93 -21.39 -20.54
CA LYS A 366 6.94 -22.47 -19.54
C LYS A 366 5.58 -23.12 -19.43
N LEU A 367 5.53 -24.43 -19.62
CA LEU A 367 4.33 -25.27 -19.54
C LEU A 367 4.45 -26.18 -18.33
N GLY A 368 3.39 -26.31 -17.53
CA GLY A 368 3.41 -27.12 -16.33
C GLY A 368 2.01 -27.45 -15.81
N ASP A 369 1.95 -28.07 -14.63
CA ASP A 369 0.69 -28.30 -13.95
C ASP A 369 0.03 -26.95 -13.57
N MET A 370 -1.29 -26.92 -13.58
CA MET A 370 -2.08 -25.71 -13.33
C MET A 370 -1.79 -25.09 -11.96
N THR A 371 -1.51 -25.92 -10.94
CA THR A 371 -1.22 -25.48 -9.58
C THR A 371 0.19 -24.90 -9.45
N GLY A 372 1.20 -25.52 -10.07
CA GLY A 372 2.57 -25.02 -10.15
C GLY A 372 2.67 -23.67 -10.88
N ILE A 373 2.11 -23.59 -12.09
CA ILE A 373 2.09 -22.38 -12.91
C ILE A 373 1.35 -21.22 -12.21
N ASN A 374 0.24 -21.50 -11.53
CA ASN A 374 -0.50 -20.46 -10.81
C ASN A 374 0.20 -20.01 -9.51
N ARG A 375 0.87 -20.94 -8.80
CA ARG A 375 1.76 -20.62 -7.66
C ARG A 375 2.89 -19.70 -8.11
N GLU A 376 3.58 -20.05 -9.18
CA GLU A 376 4.69 -19.27 -9.72
C GLU A 376 4.27 -17.86 -10.13
N PHE A 377 3.16 -17.71 -10.86
CA PHE A 377 2.66 -16.39 -11.23
C PHE A 377 2.22 -15.57 -10.00
N TRP A 378 1.62 -16.20 -8.99
CA TRP A 378 1.28 -15.53 -7.74
C TRP A 378 2.52 -15.09 -6.95
N ASN A 379 3.56 -15.94 -6.87
CA ASN A 379 4.85 -15.58 -6.28
C ASN A 379 5.52 -14.43 -7.04
N TYR A 380 5.50 -14.45 -8.37
CA TYR A 380 6.05 -13.38 -9.21
C TYR A 380 5.37 -12.03 -8.94
N GLU A 381 4.03 -11.99 -8.97
CA GLU A 381 3.26 -10.78 -8.64
C GLU A 381 3.48 -10.32 -7.18
N SER A 382 3.72 -11.25 -6.24
CA SER A 382 3.86 -10.93 -4.80
C SER A 382 5.27 -10.53 -4.37
N TYR A 383 6.31 -11.07 -5.02
CA TYR A 383 7.71 -11.02 -4.56
C TYR A 383 8.70 -10.46 -5.59
N VAL A 384 8.47 -10.66 -6.90
CA VAL A 384 9.42 -10.29 -7.97
C VAL A 384 9.10 -8.93 -8.58
N LYS A 385 7.88 -8.78 -9.11
CA LYS A 385 7.46 -7.78 -10.10
C LYS A 385 7.79 -6.32 -9.72
N ASP A 386 7.55 -5.97 -8.47
CA ASP A 386 7.67 -4.59 -7.97
C ASP A 386 8.92 -4.40 -7.07
N ARG A 387 9.80 -5.40 -6.98
CA ARG A 387 11.06 -5.34 -6.19
C ARG A 387 12.33 -5.46 -7.05
N LEU A 388 12.34 -6.37 -8.03
CA LEU A 388 13.54 -6.58 -8.85
C LEU A 388 13.62 -5.61 -10.03
N PRO A 389 14.84 -5.20 -10.44
CA PRO A 389 15.05 -4.28 -11.56
C PRO A 389 14.35 -4.69 -12.86
N PRO A 390 14.05 -3.73 -13.77
CA PRO A 390 13.43 -4.01 -15.07
C PRO A 390 14.20 -4.99 -15.96
N VAL A 391 15.51 -5.17 -15.74
CA VAL A 391 16.35 -6.15 -16.46
C VAL A 391 16.02 -7.62 -16.13
N THR A 392 15.29 -7.90 -15.04
CA THR A 392 14.85 -9.25 -14.67
C THR A 392 13.85 -9.82 -15.69
N ALA A 393 13.76 -11.15 -15.84
CA ALA A 393 12.75 -11.76 -16.69
C ALA A 393 11.34 -11.54 -16.10
N ARG A 394 10.50 -10.77 -16.79
CA ARG A 394 9.15 -10.40 -16.35
C ARG A 394 8.11 -11.28 -17.02
N ILE A 395 7.19 -11.86 -16.24
CA ILE A 395 6.05 -12.56 -16.82
C ILE A 395 5.18 -11.51 -17.56
N GLN A 396 5.00 -11.69 -18.87
CA GLN A 396 4.37 -10.67 -19.73
C GLN A 396 2.87 -10.53 -19.48
N HIS A 397 2.17 -11.67 -19.34
CA HIS A 397 0.71 -11.77 -19.34
C HIS A 397 0.25 -12.78 -18.29
N ASN A 398 -1.00 -12.68 -17.82
CA ASN A 398 -1.62 -13.73 -17.00
C ASN A 398 -1.47 -15.10 -17.69
N PRO A 399 -1.03 -16.16 -16.98
CA PRO A 399 -0.85 -17.47 -17.59
C PRO A 399 -2.15 -18.03 -18.16
N VAL A 400 -2.04 -18.80 -19.25
CA VAL A 400 -3.19 -19.37 -19.96
C VAL A 400 -3.47 -20.81 -19.54
N LYS A 401 -4.74 -21.21 -19.63
CA LYS A 401 -5.19 -22.61 -19.58
C LYS A 401 -6.16 -22.89 -20.72
N LEU A 402 -6.27 -24.15 -21.12
CA LEU A 402 -7.25 -24.58 -22.11
C LEU A 402 -8.69 -24.51 -21.52
N PRO A 403 -9.67 -23.96 -22.25
CA PRO A 403 -11.08 -24.00 -21.86
C PRO A 403 -11.56 -25.43 -21.60
N GLU A 404 -12.43 -25.61 -20.61
CA GLU A 404 -12.87 -26.95 -20.17
C GLU A 404 -13.37 -27.85 -21.31
N HIS A 405 -14.12 -27.30 -22.27
CA HIS A 405 -14.67 -28.09 -23.38
C HIS A 405 -13.58 -28.66 -24.31
N ILE A 406 -12.43 -27.98 -24.43
CA ILE A 406 -11.25 -28.46 -25.16
C ILE A 406 -10.44 -29.40 -24.26
N GLN A 407 -10.28 -29.05 -22.98
CA GLN A 407 -9.56 -29.89 -22.01
C GLN A 407 -10.19 -31.30 -21.89
N ARG A 408 -11.52 -31.42 -21.96
CA ARG A 408 -12.27 -32.70 -21.98
C ARG A 408 -12.05 -33.55 -23.23
N GLN A 409 -11.40 -33.05 -24.28
CA GLN A 409 -11.07 -33.82 -25.49
C GLN A 409 -9.81 -34.68 -25.28
N PHE A 410 -8.90 -34.26 -24.38
CA PHE A 410 -7.68 -34.99 -24.03
C PHE A 410 -7.94 -36.09 -23.00
N GLN A 411 -8.90 -36.98 -23.28
CA GLN A 411 -9.34 -38.03 -22.34
C GLN A 411 -8.22 -39.04 -22.05
N GLY A 412 -7.63 -38.93 -20.86
CA GLY A 412 -6.58 -39.82 -20.37
C GLY A 412 -5.84 -39.21 -19.19
N ASP A 413 -5.49 -37.93 -19.30
CA ASP A 413 -4.86 -37.19 -18.20
C ASP A 413 -5.88 -36.32 -17.45
N ARG A 414 -6.04 -36.60 -16.15
CA ARG A 414 -6.73 -35.71 -15.18
C ARG A 414 -5.90 -34.45 -14.85
N ILE A 415 -4.78 -34.24 -15.54
CA ILE A 415 -3.86 -33.14 -15.30
C ILE A 415 -4.37 -31.91 -16.02
N GLN A 416 -4.80 -30.91 -15.25
CA GLN A 416 -4.99 -29.57 -15.80
C GLN A 416 -3.59 -28.97 -15.97
N LEU A 417 -3.21 -28.70 -17.21
CA LEU A 417 -1.98 -27.99 -17.58
C LEU A 417 -2.27 -26.51 -17.83
N ALA A 418 -1.26 -25.67 -17.60
CA ALA A 418 -1.27 -24.24 -17.90
C ALA A 418 0.09 -23.81 -18.48
N ALA A 419 0.16 -22.59 -19.03
CA ALA A 419 1.40 -22.05 -19.61
C ALA A 419 1.58 -20.56 -19.31
N LEU A 420 2.82 -20.13 -19.04
CA LEU A 420 3.22 -18.73 -18.83
C LEU A 420 4.34 -18.32 -19.80
N GLN A 421 4.55 -17.00 -19.93
CA GLN A 421 5.50 -16.40 -20.86
C GLN A 421 6.32 -15.31 -20.17
N TYR A 422 7.66 -15.37 -20.26
CA TYR A 422 8.57 -14.32 -19.78
C TYR A 422 9.08 -13.44 -20.93
N THR A 423 9.33 -12.16 -20.64
CA THR A 423 10.23 -11.30 -21.44
C THR A 423 11.64 -11.88 -21.41
N PHE A 424 12.32 -11.83 -22.54
CA PHE A 424 13.77 -11.89 -22.60
C PHE A 424 14.28 -10.69 -23.41
N ILE A 425 15.46 -10.18 -23.07
CA ILE A 425 16.11 -9.06 -23.76
C ILE A 425 17.49 -9.57 -24.17
N GLY A 426 17.80 -9.56 -25.46
CA GLY A 426 19.09 -10.04 -25.96
C GLY A 426 19.36 -9.55 -27.37
N GLU A 427 20.63 -9.60 -27.74
CA GLU A 427 21.10 -9.20 -29.06
C GLU A 427 20.60 -10.18 -30.15
N PRO A 428 20.29 -9.71 -31.36
CA PRO A 428 19.94 -10.57 -32.48
C PRO A 428 21.00 -11.64 -32.76
N GLY A 429 20.63 -12.91 -32.58
CA GLY A 429 21.50 -14.08 -32.77
C GLY A 429 22.05 -14.69 -31.47
N ASN A 430 22.26 -13.89 -30.43
CA ASN A 430 22.84 -14.35 -29.17
C ASN A 430 21.74 -14.83 -28.20
N SER A 431 21.60 -16.15 -28.07
CA SER A 431 20.66 -16.79 -27.13
C SER A 431 21.26 -16.85 -25.72
N PRO A 432 20.45 -16.77 -24.65
CA PRO A 432 20.95 -16.94 -23.29
C PRO A 432 21.35 -18.40 -23.04
N VAL A 433 22.36 -18.59 -22.21
CA VAL A 433 22.79 -19.88 -21.68
C VAL A 433 22.45 -19.96 -20.19
N SER A 434 22.22 -21.15 -19.65
CA SER A 434 22.17 -21.30 -18.19
C SER A 434 23.55 -21.09 -17.57
N LEU A 435 23.59 -20.68 -16.30
CA LEU A 435 24.82 -20.48 -15.53
C LEU A 435 25.67 -21.77 -15.46
N SER A 436 25.03 -22.93 -15.45
CA SER A 436 25.59 -24.26 -15.70
C SER A 436 26.46 -24.33 -16.97
N ASN A 437 25.90 -23.95 -18.12
CA ASN A 437 26.59 -23.94 -19.41
C ASN A 437 27.60 -22.78 -19.52
N PHE A 438 27.33 -21.65 -18.85
CA PHE A 438 28.31 -20.57 -18.72
C PHE A 438 29.58 -21.06 -18.03
N PHE A 439 29.52 -21.66 -16.84
CA PHE A 439 30.71 -22.17 -16.14
C PHE A 439 31.44 -23.31 -16.88
N LYS A 440 30.74 -24.06 -17.74
CA LYS A 440 31.35 -25.09 -18.60
C LYS A 440 32.10 -24.53 -19.81
N THR A 441 31.80 -23.31 -20.24
CA THR A 441 32.48 -22.64 -21.36
C THR A 441 33.44 -21.53 -20.92
N HIS A 442 33.11 -20.85 -19.81
CA HIS A 442 33.80 -19.69 -19.25
C HIS A 442 33.73 -19.78 -17.71
N PRO A 443 34.72 -20.36 -17.02
CA PRO A 443 34.71 -20.56 -15.57
C PRO A 443 35.04 -19.26 -14.78
N ASN A 444 34.41 -18.13 -15.14
CA ASN A 444 34.60 -16.84 -14.48
C ASN A 444 33.69 -16.71 -13.24
N PRO A 445 34.20 -16.75 -11.99
CA PRO A 445 33.37 -16.71 -10.79
C PRO A 445 32.76 -15.32 -10.51
N GLU A 446 33.32 -14.24 -11.10
CA GLU A 446 32.86 -12.86 -10.88
C GLU A 446 31.42 -12.62 -11.35
N ILE A 447 30.89 -13.49 -12.23
CA ILE A 447 29.47 -13.48 -12.63
C ILE A 447 28.51 -13.60 -11.43
N LEU A 448 28.95 -14.23 -10.33
CA LEU A 448 28.17 -14.33 -9.10
C LEU A 448 28.16 -13.03 -8.29
N TYR A 449 29.21 -12.20 -8.36
CA TYR A 449 29.13 -10.85 -7.81
C TYR A 449 28.12 -10.01 -8.60
N ARG A 450 28.11 -10.08 -9.94
CA ARG A 450 27.06 -9.42 -10.75
C ARG A 450 25.66 -9.90 -10.37
N LEU A 451 25.48 -11.20 -10.12
CA LEU A 451 24.22 -11.79 -9.64
C LEU A 451 23.77 -11.16 -8.32
N PHE A 452 24.69 -11.05 -7.36
CA PHE A 452 24.43 -10.44 -6.07
C PHE A 452 24.17 -8.94 -6.13
N GLU A 453 24.94 -8.20 -6.93
CA GLU A 453 24.81 -6.75 -7.11
C GLU A 453 23.51 -6.38 -7.83
N THR A 454 23.08 -7.18 -8.82
CA THR A 454 21.85 -6.95 -9.58
C THR A 454 20.58 -7.20 -8.76
N PHE A 455 20.54 -8.26 -7.96
CA PHE A 455 19.31 -8.71 -7.28
C PHE A 455 19.32 -8.48 -5.76
N GLY A 456 20.49 -8.43 -5.11
CA GLY A 456 20.64 -8.25 -3.67
C GLY A 456 19.96 -7.01 -3.10
N PRO A 457 20.12 -5.80 -3.67
CA PRO A 457 19.43 -4.60 -3.21
C PRO A 457 17.88 -4.69 -3.28
N GLY A 458 17.35 -5.52 -4.19
CA GLY A 458 15.91 -5.80 -4.30
C GLY A 458 15.40 -6.89 -3.37
N TRP A 459 16.28 -7.82 -2.96
CA TRP A 459 15.94 -9.05 -2.21
C TRP A 459 16.83 -9.27 -0.98
N TRP A 460 17.99 -9.92 -1.13
CA TRP A 460 18.79 -10.46 -0.02
C TRP A 460 19.33 -9.41 0.96
N LEU A 461 19.48 -8.15 0.52
CA LEU A 461 19.88 -7.02 1.37
C LEU A 461 18.69 -6.33 2.06
N GLN A 462 17.45 -6.58 1.63
CA GLN A 462 16.23 -6.12 2.32
C GLN A 462 15.88 -7.03 3.52
N ARG A 463 16.92 -7.50 4.22
CA ARG A 463 16.80 -8.53 5.27
C ARG A 463 16.47 -7.95 6.63
N LYS A 464 15.62 -8.64 7.38
CA LYS A 464 15.23 -8.33 8.77
C LYS A 464 15.72 -9.44 9.72
N PRO A 465 16.04 -9.15 10.99
CA PRO A 465 16.39 -10.18 11.96
C PRO A 465 15.28 -11.23 12.11
N TYR A 466 15.67 -12.51 12.18
CA TYR A 466 14.73 -13.63 12.18
C TYR A 466 15.25 -14.81 13.00
N THR A 467 14.51 -15.20 14.04
CA THR A 467 14.79 -16.39 14.83
C THR A 467 13.82 -17.51 14.46
N PHE A 468 14.36 -18.69 14.11
CA PHE A 468 13.62 -19.84 13.60
C PHE A 468 14.30 -21.15 14.00
N ARG A 469 13.56 -22.26 14.06
CA ARG A 469 14.18 -23.59 14.05
C ARG A 469 14.58 -23.98 12.64
N LEU A 470 15.77 -24.53 12.46
CA LEU A 470 16.31 -24.87 11.14
C LEU A 470 15.32 -25.70 10.30
N GLY A 471 14.61 -26.65 10.91
CA GLY A 471 13.61 -27.48 10.24
C GLY A 471 12.41 -26.72 9.66
N GLN A 472 12.03 -25.56 10.19
CA GLN A 472 10.93 -24.75 9.62
C GLN A 472 11.27 -24.24 8.22
N GLU A 473 12.54 -23.90 8.00
CA GLU A 473 13.05 -23.42 6.72
C GLU A 473 13.58 -24.57 5.86
N TYR A 474 14.34 -25.51 6.43
CA TYR A 474 15.09 -26.51 5.68
C TYR A 474 14.44 -27.89 5.60
N ASP A 475 13.35 -28.22 6.30
CA ASP A 475 12.66 -29.50 6.06
C ASP A 475 12.31 -29.66 4.58
N ARG A 476 11.86 -28.59 3.93
CA ARG A 476 11.40 -28.61 2.53
C ARG A 476 12.43 -29.15 1.53
N VAL A 477 13.74 -28.99 1.79
CA VAL A 477 14.79 -29.53 0.91
C VAL A 477 15.07 -31.01 1.15
N LEU A 478 14.74 -31.55 2.32
CA LEU A 478 14.89 -32.98 2.62
C LEU A 478 13.87 -33.86 1.87
N PRO A 479 14.11 -35.19 1.76
CA PRO A 479 13.11 -36.14 1.27
C PRO A 479 11.78 -36.06 2.05
N ALA A 480 10.71 -36.59 1.45
CA ALA A 480 9.43 -36.76 2.14
C ALA A 480 9.61 -37.64 3.40
N HIS A 481 8.87 -37.32 4.45
CA HIS A 481 8.90 -38.03 5.74
C HIS A 481 8.51 -39.51 5.56
N TYR A 482 7.53 -39.76 4.68
CA TYR A 482 7.04 -41.10 4.36
C TYR A 482 6.77 -41.25 2.86
N VAL A 483 7.07 -42.42 2.31
CA VAL A 483 6.60 -42.91 1.01
C VAL A 483 5.59 -44.02 1.26
N ILE A 484 4.41 -43.92 0.66
CA ILE A 484 3.25 -44.75 1.01
C ILE A 484 2.57 -45.27 -0.26
N GLU A 485 2.35 -46.58 -0.33
CA GLU A 485 1.56 -47.25 -1.37
C GLU A 485 0.11 -47.51 -0.90
N PRO A 486 -0.89 -47.63 -1.80
CA PRO A 486 -2.23 -48.07 -1.42
C PRO A 486 -2.25 -49.49 -0.85
N ALA A 487 -2.94 -49.71 0.26
CA ALA A 487 -2.99 -51.01 0.93
C ALA A 487 -4.34 -51.28 1.62
N ALA A 488 -4.75 -52.55 1.64
CA ALA A 488 -5.89 -53.02 2.41
C ALA A 488 -5.57 -53.23 3.90
N GLY A 489 -6.61 -53.38 4.72
CA GLY A 489 -6.49 -53.58 6.18
C GLY A 489 -6.81 -52.31 6.98
N LYS A 490 -6.78 -52.42 8.32
CA LYS A 490 -7.08 -51.33 9.25
C LYS A 490 -5.80 -50.57 9.61
N GLY A 491 -5.63 -49.36 9.09
CA GLY A 491 -4.45 -48.53 9.34
C GLY A 491 -4.57 -47.60 10.55
N ARG A 492 -3.42 -47.27 11.18
CA ARG A 492 -3.29 -46.24 12.23
C ARG A 492 -3.38 -44.85 11.62
N ILE A 493 -3.94 -43.85 12.31
CA ILE A 493 -4.22 -42.54 11.70
C ILE A 493 -2.93 -41.76 11.38
N LEU A 494 -2.76 -41.43 10.11
CA LEU A 494 -1.80 -40.47 9.60
C LEU A 494 -2.55 -39.20 9.17
N ALA A 495 -2.60 -38.21 10.07
CA ALA A 495 -3.31 -36.95 9.87
C ALA A 495 -2.33 -35.81 9.57
N GLY A 496 -2.54 -35.08 8.47
CA GLY A 496 -1.69 -33.99 8.03
C GLY A 496 -1.80 -32.70 8.85
N ASN A 497 -2.75 -32.61 9.80
CA ASN A 497 -2.96 -31.44 10.67
C ASN A 497 -2.23 -31.51 12.02
N ARG A 498 -1.40 -32.54 12.26
CA ARG A 498 -0.68 -32.74 13.52
C ARG A 498 0.82 -32.58 13.36
N ASP A 499 1.46 -31.98 14.36
CA ASP A 499 2.91 -31.96 14.51
C ASP A 499 3.41 -33.34 14.93
N ARG A 500 4.49 -33.80 14.30
CA ARG A 500 4.98 -35.18 14.43
C ARG A 500 6.50 -35.25 14.34
N LYS A 501 7.07 -36.25 15.02
CA LYS A 501 8.48 -36.65 14.84
C LYS A 501 8.58 -37.64 13.68
N GLU A 502 9.75 -37.71 13.06
CA GLU A 502 9.99 -38.55 11.87
C GLU A 502 9.91 -40.06 12.13
N GLU A 503 10.03 -40.46 13.40
CA GLU A 503 10.13 -41.86 13.82
C GLU A 503 8.79 -42.43 14.36
N GLU A 504 7.66 -41.73 14.19
CA GLU A 504 6.38 -42.19 14.76
C GLU A 504 5.87 -43.48 14.08
N PHE A 505 6.26 -43.78 12.83
CA PHE A 505 5.79 -44.94 12.06
C PHE A 505 6.93 -45.70 11.39
N SER A 506 6.80 -47.03 11.35
CA SER A 506 7.78 -47.93 10.74
C SER A 506 7.44 -48.32 9.31
N VAL A 507 8.47 -48.66 8.51
CA VAL A 507 8.28 -49.33 7.22
C VAL A 507 7.52 -50.65 7.43
N GLY A 508 6.56 -50.92 6.53
CA GLY A 508 5.64 -52.05 6.62
C GLY A 508 4.32 -51.74 7.34
N GLU A 509 4.26 -50.69 8.18
CA GLU A 509 3.02 -50.30 8.89
C GLU A 509 1.94 -49.81 7.92
N VAL A 510 0.68 -50.18 8.20
CA VAL A 510 -0.49 -49.67 7.47
C VAL A 510 -1.05 -48.45 8.19
N VAL A 511 -1.25 -47.37 7.46
CA VAL A 511 -1.78 -46.10 7.96
C VAL A 511 -3.04 -45.68 7.19
N ARG A 512 -3.85 -44.84 7.82
CA ARG A 512 -5.04 -44.21 7.22
C ARG A 512 -4.77 -42.72 7.06
N LEU A 513 -4.67 -42.27 5.81
CA LEU A 513 -4.34 -40.89 5.44
C LEU A 513 -5.56 -39.97 5.65
N GLN A 514 -5.36 -38.85 6.34
CA GLN A 514 -6.39 -37.83 6.59
C GLN A 514 -5.81 -36.42 6.55
N GLU A 515 -6.61 -35.44 6.13
CA GLU A 515 -6.30 -34.00 6.21
C GLU A 515 -4.96 -33.60 5.55
N PHE A 516 -4.66 -34.22 4.40
CA PHE A 516 -3.55 -33.82 3.52
C PHE A 516 -4.04 -33.00 2.33
N LYS A 517 -3.27 -31.97 1.98
CA LYS A 517 -3.42 -31.24 0.71
C LYS A 517 -2.54 -31.92 -0.34
N ILE A 518 -3.09 -32.15 -1.53
CA ILE A 518 -2.28 -32.50 -2.71
C ILE A 518 -1.47 -31.25 -3.07
N HIS A 519 -0.15 -31.38 -3.16
CA HIS A 519 0.76 -30.26 -3.45
C HIS A 519 1.15 -30.21 -4.94
N GLU A 520 1.45 -31.38 -5.51
CA GLU A 520 1.89 -31.57 -6.90
C GLU A 520 1.56 -33.01 -7.32
N LEU A 521 1.41 -33.22 -8.64
CA LEU A 521 1.60 -34.53 -9.26
C LEU A 521 3.06 -34.63 -9.70
N ARG A 522 3.74 -35.72 -9.34
CA ARG A 522 5.17 -35.89 -9.63
C ARG A 522 5.40 -36.19 -11.10
N ILE A 523 6.64 -35.98 -11.57
CA ILE A 523 7.06 -36.16 -12.97
C ILE A 523 6.77 -37.58 -13.53
N ASP A 524 6.72 -38.60 -12.67
CA ASP A 524 6.31 -39.98 -13.05
C ASP A 524 4.82 -40.08 -13.48
N ARG A 525 4.04 -39.00 -13.28
CA ARG A 525 2.58 -38.89 -13.47
C ARG A 525 1.73 -39.90 -12.69
N GLN A 526 2.31 -40.78 -11.87
CA GLN A 526 1.61 -41.83 -11.12
C GLN A 526 1.51 -41.55 -9.60
N SER A 527 2.44 -40.76 -9.04
CA SER A 527 2.50 -40.47 -7.61
C SER A 527 2.27 -38.99 -7.28
N LEU A 528 1.59 -38.74 -6.16
CA LEU A 528 1.29 -37.40 -5.65
C LEU A 528 2.24 -37.05 -4.51
N SER A 529 2.71 -35.79 -4.43
CA SER A 529 3.30 -35.26 -3.20
C SER A 529 2.21 -34.57 -2.38
N LEU A 530 2.14 -34.91 -1.10
CA LEU A 530 1.10 -34.47 -0.19
C LEU A 530 1.72 -33.67 0.96
N HIS A 531 1.18 -32.48 1.23
CA HIS A 531 1.61 -31.63 2.34
C HIS A 531 0.49 -31.54 3.38
N GLY A 532 0.86 -31.66 4.64
CA GLY A 532 0.01 -31.34 5.77
C GLY A 532 -0.18 -29.83 5.97
N TYR A 533 -0.51 -29.46 7.19
CA TYR A 533 -0.55 -28.08 7.67
C TYR A 533 0.73 -27.80 8.46
N SER A 534 1.32 -26.62 8.26
CA SER A 534 2.45 -26.13 9.06
C SER A 534 1.91 -25.41 10.29
N ASN A 535 2.27 -25.86 11.49
CA ASN A 535 1.99 -25.14 12.73
C ASN A 535 3.20 -24.30 13.17
N PRO A 536 3.02 -23.26 14.01
CA PRO A 536 4.13 -22.48 14.54
C PRO A 536 5.15 -23.38 15.27
N GLY A 537 6.42 -23.32 14.87
CA GLY A 537 7.51 -24.12 15.43
C GLY A 537 7.79 -25.46 14.75
N PHE A 538 6.97 -25.93 13.80
CA PHE A 538 7.10 -27.26 13.18
C PHE A 538 6.93 -27.23 11.64
N PRO A 539 7.69 -28.04 10.89
CA PRO A 539 7.46 -28.23 9.45
C PRO A 539 6.17 -29.00 9.19
N ALA A 540 5.52 -28.72 8.05
CA ALA A 540 4.36 -29.51 7.62
C ALA A 540 4.78 -30.96 7.30
N THR A 541 4.04 -31.96 7.77
CA THR A 541 4.29 -33.36 7.39
C THR A 541 4.17 -33.52 5.87
N ARG A 542 5.22 -34.04 5.21
CA ARG A 542 5.28 -34.26 3.76
C ARG A 542 5.34 -35.75 3.41
N VAL A 543 4.47 -36.21 2.51
CA VAL A 543 4.30 -37.63 2.13
C VAL A 543 4.35 -37.78 0.60
N ARG A 544 5.02 -38.80 0.08
CA ARG A 544 4.85 -39.25 -1.33
C ARG A 544 3.86 -40.42 -1.36
N TRP A 545 2.73 -40.21 -2.02
CA TRP A 545 1.67 -41.20 -2.19
C TRP A 545 1.76 -41.84 -3.58
N LEU A 546 2.00 -43.14 -3.63
CA LEU A 546 2.25 -43.89 -4.88
C LEU A 546 0.94 -44.26 -5.60
N SER A 547 0.05 -43.27 -5.79
CA SER A 547 -1.18 -43.43 -6.58
C SER A 547 -1.77 -42.09 -7.02
N ARG A 548 -2.51 -42.11 -8.14
CA ARG A 548 -3.37 -41.02 -8.62
C ARG A 548 -4.72 -40.94 -7.89
N LEU A 549 -5.03 -41.89 -7.01
CA LEU A 549 -6.29 -41.92 -6.25
C LEU A 549 -6.25 -40.92 -5.08
N ASN A 550 -7.42 -40.41 -4.66
CA ASN A 550 -7.53 -39.48 -3.53
C ASN A 550 -6.95 -40.13 -2.25
N PRO A 551 -5.91 -39.55 -1.63
CA PRO A 551 -5.31 -40.10 -0.42
C PRO A 551 -6.19 -39.93 0.83
N ASN A 552 -7.05 -38.90 0.88
CA ASN A 552 -7.81 -38.59 2.08
C ASN A 552 -8.94 -39.61 2.30
N GLY A 553 -8.82 -40.39 3.38
CA GLY A 553 -9.67 -41.53 3.66
C GLY A 553 -9.20 -42.84 3.01
N ALA A 554 -8.07 -42.86 2.32
CA ALA A 554 -7.42 -44.08 1.85
C ALA A 554 -6.59 -44.73 2.98
N ASN A 555 -6.38 -46.04 2.86
CA ASN A 555 -5.42 -46.78 3.67
C ASN A 555 -4.20 -47.11 2.80
N GLY A 556 -3.01 -47.14 3.40
CA GLY A 556 -1.76 -47.33 2.69
C GLY A 556 -0.65 -47.89 3.55
N ARG A 557 0.33 -48.56 2.94
CA ARG A 557 1.50 -49.10 3.63
C ARG A 557 2.68 -48.16 3.46
N ILE A 558 3.39 -47.87 4.54
CA ILE A 558 4.65 -47.13 4.49
C ILE A 558 5.73 -48.05 3.89
N VAL A 559 6.28 -47.67 2.74
CA VAL A 559 7.36 -48.41 2.05
C VAL A 559 8.74 -47.80 2.27
N ALA A 560 8.81 -46.54 2.70
CA ALA A 560 10.03 -45.89 3.18
C ALA A 560 9.71 -44.73 4.13
N THR A 561 10.58 -44.48 5.10
CA THR A 561 10.67 -43.21 5.86
C THR A 561 11.81 -42.33 5.32
N ARG A 562 11.86 -41.04 5.66
CA ARG A 562 12.99 -40.15 5.29
C ARG A 562 14.35 -40.78 5.65
N ARG A 563 14.47 -41.35 6.85
CA ARG A 563 15.70 -42.02 7.32
C ARG A 563 16.12 -43.11 6.33
N THR A 564 15.23 -44.06 6.03
CA THR A 564 15.53 -45.15 5.09
C THR A 564 15.76 -44.69 3.64
N LEU A 565 15.24 -43.53 3.23
CA LEU A 565 15.58 -42.92 1.94
C LEU A 565 17.01 -42.37 1.96
N LEU A 566 17.38 -41.61 2.99
CA LEU A 566 18.73 -41.06 3.15
C LEU A 566 19.77 -42.17 3.27
N ASP A 567 19.54 -43.18 4.11
CA ASP A 567 20.42 -44.36 4.24
C ASP A 567 20.61 -45.11 2.91
N LYS A 568 19.58 -45.13 2.04
CA LYS A 568 19.70 -45.68 0.69
C LYS A 568 20.53 -44.79 -0.23
N TYR A 569 20.37 -43.47 -0.16
CA TYR A 569 21.10 -42.52 -0.99
C TYR A 569 22.58 -42.35 -0.60
N THR A 570 22.94 -42.71 0.63
CA THR A 570 24.30 -42.61 1.18
C THR A 570 24.99 -43.98 1.28
N SER A 571 24.33 -45.05 0.83
CA SER A 571 24.88 -46.40 0.78
C SER A 571 26.09 -46.43 -0.16
N GLY A 572 27.27 -46.77 0.38
CA GLY A 572 28.53 -46.74 -0.35
C GLY A 572 29.22 -45.37 -0.43
N CYS A 573 28.73 -44.35 0.28
CA CYS A 573 29.50 -43.11 0.50
C CYS A 573 30.61 -43.32 1.54
N GLU A 574 31.68 -42.55 1.43
CA GLU A 574 32.88 -42.62 2.26
C GLU A 574 33.05 -41.32 3.04
N LEU A 575 33.20 -41.38 4.36
CA LEU A 575 33.33 -40.19 5.19
C LEU A 575 34.77 -39.81 5.55
N HIS A 576 35.78 -40.64 5.23
CA HIS A 576 37.20 -40.31 5.45
C HIS A 576 37.53 -39.80 6.88
N GLY A 577 36.84 -40.37 7.89
CA GLY A 577 36.98 -39.99 9.31
C GLY A 577 36.06 -38.86 9.80
N LEU A 578 35.26 -38.23 8.93
CA LEU A 578 34.24 -37.26 9.31
C LEU A 578 33.08 -37.90 10.10
N PRO A 579 32.37 -37.15 10.96
CA PRO A 579 31.22 -37.65 11.71
C PRO A 579 30.05 -38.02 10.79
N GLU A 580 29.28 -39.03 11.17
CA GLU A 580 28.13 -39.55 10.42
C GLU A 580 26.94 -38.56 10.48
N PRO A 581 26.62 -37.83 9.38
CA PRO A 581 25.78 -36.64 9.42
C PRO A 581 24.29 -36.95 9.64
N LEU A 582 23.79 -38.11 9.20
CA LEU A 582 22.37 -38.46 9.37
C LEU A 582 22.01 -38.73 10.83
N LYS A 583 22.99 -38.98 11.72
CA LYS A 583 22.78 -39.07 13.17
C LYS A 583 22.57 -37.70 13.81
N LEU A 584 23.16 -36.64 13.26
CA LEU A 584 23.07 -35.27 13.78
C LEU A 584 21.83 -34.53 13.24
N LEU A 585 21.37 -34.89 12.03
CA LEU A 585 20.25 -34.24 11.35
C LEU A 585 19.00 -33.97 12.24
N PRO A 586 18.48 -34.90 13.07
CA PRO A 586 17.32 -34.61 13.91
C PRO A 586 17.56 -33.49 14.93
N GLN A 587 18.76 -33.46 15.53
CA GLN A 587 19.16 -32.42 16.48
C GLN A 587 19.32 -31.06 15.77
N MET A 588 19.90 -31.05 14.57
CA MET A 588 20.04 -29.83 13.77
C MET A 588 18.71 -29.22 13.37
N LEU A 589 17.71 -30.03 13.01
CA LEU A 589 16.39 -29.53 12.59
C LEU A 589 15.63 -28.86 13.75
N ASP A 590 15.89 -29.27 15.00
CA ASP A 590 15.41 -28.62 16.22
C ASP A 590 16.32 -27.44 16.68
N GLU A 591 17.54 -27.28 16.12
CA GLU A 591 18.47 -26.18 16.44
C GLU A 591 17.82 -24.82 16.08
N THR A 592 17.86 -23.88 17.02
CA THR A 592 17.20 -22.58 16.89
C THR A 592 18.22 -21.51 16.50
N ILE A 593 18.06 -20.98 15.30
CA ILE A 593 19.01 -20.07 14.65
C ILE A 593 18.44 -18.65 14.71
N THR A 594 19.26 -17.72 15.18
CA THR A 594 19.00 -16.27 15.12
C THR A 594 19.82 -15.71 13.96
N GLY A 595 19.17 -15.63 12.81
CA GLY A 595 19.74 -15.22 11.53
C GLY A 595 18.92 -14.11 10.89
N SER A 596 18.80 -14.13 9.56
CA SER A 596 18.05 -13.11 8.82
C SER A 596 17.00 -13.67 7.85
N GLN A 597 15.91 -12.94 7.65
CA GLN A 597 14.86 -13.23 6.68
C GLN A 597 14.78 -12.13 5.62
N SER A 598 14.70 -12.53 4.36
CA SER A 598 14.49 -11.66 3.20
C SER A 598 13.56 -12.33 2.19
N VAL A 599 13.31 -11.68 1.05
CA VAL A 599 12.76 -12.38 -0.12
C VAL A 599 13.88 -13.22 -0.72
N ILE A 600 13.58 -14.50 -0.99
CA ILE A 600 14.51 -15.47 -1.57
C ILE A 600 13.87 -16.15 -2.79
N HIS A 601 14.70 -16.62 -3.72
CA HIS A 601 14.28 -17.42 -4.87
C HIS A 601 13.63 -18.74 -4.44
N GLY A 602 14.19 -19.38 -3.40
CA GLY A 602 13.69 -20.63 -2.82
C GLY A 602 14.04 -21.90 -3.60
N ASP A 603 14.68 -21.73 -4.77
CA ASP A 603 15.28 -22.77 -5.62
C ASP A 603 16.30 -22.10 -6.56
N LEU A 604 17.30 -21.41 -5.99
CA LEU A 604 18.38 -20.79 -6.79
C LEU A 604 19.42 -21.87 -7.17
N ASN A 605 19.34 -22.34 -8.41
CA ASN A 605 20.23 -23.37 -8.96
C ASN A 605 20.85 -22.93 -10.29
N LEU A 606 21.77 -23.73 -10.83
CA LEU A 606 22.57 -23.39 -12.02
C LEU A 606 21.78 -23.32 -13.34
N GLU A 607 20.53 -23.80 -13.38
CA GLU A 607 19.64 -23.72 -14.55
C GLU A 607 18.59 -22.59 -14.44
N ASN A 608 18.26 -22.17 -13.21
CA ASN A 608 17.34 -21.06 -12.92
C ASN A 608 17.98 -19.67 -13.04
N VAL A 609 19.31 -19.60 -13.16
CA VAL A 609 20.06 -18.40 -13.54
C VAL A 609 20.45 -18.49 -15.01
N LEU A 610 20.08 -17.49 -15.81
CA LEU A 610 20.47 -17.36 -17.21
C LEU A 610 21.47 -16.22 -17.39
N VAL A 611 22.51 -16.46 -18.19
CA VAL A 611 23.53 -15.49 -18.61
C VAL A 611 23.39 -15.22 -20.10
N GLY A 612 23.61 -13.98 -20.54
CA GLY A 612 23.50 -13.59 -21.95
C GLY A 612 24.43 -12.44 -22.31
N PRO A 613 24.13 -11.70 -23.40
CA PRO A 613 25.00 -10.66 -23.91
C PRO A 613 25.41 -9.62 -22.86
N GLY A 614 26.67 -9.18 -22.92
CA GLY A 614 27.24 -8.23 -21.96
C GLY A 614 27.28 -8.72 -20.51
N GLU A 615 27.22 -10.04 -20.28
CA GLU A 615 27.08 -10.67 -18.95
C GLU A 615 25.81 -10.21 -18.18
N MET A 616 24.76 -9.81 -18.91
CA MET A 616 23.43 -9.60 -18.33
C MET A 616 22.87 -10.91 -17.76
N LEU A 617 22.10 -10.79 -16.68
CA LEU A 617 21.60 -11.90 -15.88
C LEU A 617 20.08 -11.86 -15.73
N TRP A 618 19.45 -13.03 -15.81
CA TRP A 618 18.02 -13.22 -15.58
C TRP A 618 17.76 -14.38 -14.62
N LEU A 619 16.77 -14.22 -13.75
CA LEU A 619 16.22 -15.29 -12.90
C LEU A 619 14.91 -15.81 -13.50
N ILE A 620 14.70 -17.13 -13.43
CA ILE A 620 13.47 -17.83 -13.84
C ILE A 620 13.13 -18.96 -12.85
N ASP A 621 11.92 -19.52 -12.95
CA ASP A 621 11.32 -20.45 -11.98
C ASP A 621 11.05 -19.86 -10.59
N PHE A 622 10.12 -18.91 -10.55
CA PHE A 622 9.69 -18.29 -9.29
C PHE A 622 8.72 -19.18 -8.47
N ALA A 623 8.62 -20.49 -8.76
CA ALA A 623 7.64 -21.38 -8.12
C ALA A 623 7.88 -21.62 -6.62
N GLN A 624 9.09 -21.34 -6.12
CA GLN A 624 9.43 -21.41 -4.67
C GLN A 624 9.66 -20.04 -4.01
N THR A 625 9.60 -18.95 -4.77
CA THR A 625 9.96 -17.60 -4.31
C THR A 625 9.02 -17.09 -3.22
N ARG A 626 9.60 -16.57 -2.13
CA ARG A 626 8.92 -16.37 -0.84
C ARG A 626 9.73 -15.46 0.09
N GLU A 627 9.17 -15.11 1.25
CA GLU A 627 10.02 -14.80 2.40
C GLU A 627 10.64 -16.07 3.01
N GLY A 628 11.91 -16.01 3.38
CA GLY A 628 12.66 -17.13 3.95
C GLY A 628 14.03 -16.72 4.49
N HIS A 629 14.77 -17.67 5.06
CA HIS A 629 16.13 -17.47 5.56
C HIS A 629 17.04 -16.98 4.41
N THR A 630 17.69 -15.82 4.58
CA THR A 630 18.44 -15.14 3.50
C THR A 630 19.49 -16.04 2.84
N LEU A 631 20.16 -16.89 3.62
CA LEU A 631 21.24 -17.75 3.14
C LEU A 631 20.77 -19.00 2.40
N PHE A 632 19.45 -19.26 2.36
CA PHE A 632 18.88 -20.45 1.71
C PHE A 632 19.28 -20.57 0.24
N ASP A 633 19.22 -19.46 -0.50
CA ASP A 633 19.57 -19.45 -1.93
C ASP A 633 21.06 -19.73 -2.17
N PHE A 634 21.96 -19.18 -1.36
CA PHE A 634 23.40 -19.37 -1.54
C PHE A 634 23.90 -20.73 -1.04
N ALA A 635 23.28 -21.28 0.00
CA ALA A 635 23.54 -22.66 0.44
C ALA A 635 23.09 -23.68 -0.62
N HIS A 636 21.93 -23.45 -1.24
CA HIS A 636 21.43 -24.28 -2.34
C HIS A 636 22.28 -24.13 -3.62
N LEU A 637 22.74 -22.91 -3.93
CA LEU A 637 23.65 -22.67 -5.06
C LEU A 637 25.03 -23.34 -4.85
N GLU A 638 25.61 -23.29 -3.64
CA GLU A 638 26.86 -24.01 -3.34
C GLU A 638 26.66 -25.53 -3.43
N THR A 639 25.53 -26.05 -2.94
CA THR A 639 25.12 -27.46 -3.10
C THR A 639 25.08 -27.88 -4.59
N GLU A 640 24.46 -27.09 -5.47
CA GLU A 640 24.37 -27.40 -6.91
C GLU A 640 25.74 -27.30 -7.61
N VAL A 641 26.59 -26.34 -7.21
CA VAL A 641 27.98 -26.22 -7.67
C VAL A 641 28.82 -27.44 -7.29
N ILE A 642 28.67 -27.95 -6.06
CA ILE A 642 29.34 -29.18 -5.62
C ILE A 642 28.84 -30.38 -6.44
N ALA A 643 27.52 -30.50 -6.58
CA ALA A 643 26.85 -31.62 -7.25
C ALA A 643 27.17 -31.73 -8.76
N HIS A 644 27.39 -30.59 -9.43
CA HIS A 644 27.46 -30.53 -10.90
C HIS A 644 28.76 -29.96 -11.49
N LEU A 645 29.58 -29.24 -10.73
CA LEU A 645 30.88 -28.72 -11.20
C LEU A 645 32.06 -29.34 -10.45
N PHE A 646 31.97 -29.55 -9.14
CA PHE A 646 33.07 -30.16 -8.38
C PHE A 646 33.14 -31.66 -8.64
N ALA A 647 32.00 -32.37 -8.64
CA ALA A 647 31.95 -33.81 -8.95
C ALA A 647 32.46 -34.17 -10.36
N GLU A 648 32.38 -33.25 -11.33
CA GLU A 648 32.90 -33.44 -12.70
C GLU A 648 34.43 -33.27 -12.80
N ARG A 649 35.05 -32.56 -11.84
CA ARG A 649 36.45 -32.11 -11.89
C ARG A 649 37.35 -32.70 -10.80
N ILE A 650 36.79 -33.06 -9.64
CA ILE A 650 37.48 -33.65 -8.49
C ILE A 650 37.03 -35.11 -8.40
N THR A 651 37.79 -36.03 -8.98
CA THR A 651 37.40 -37.44 -9.16
C THR A 651 37.63 -38.32 -7.93
N SER A 652 38.41 -37.85 -6.97
CA SER A 652 38.76 -38.58 -5.73
C SER A 652 38.10 -37.92 -4.52
N THR A 653 37.56 -38.77 -3.64
CA THR A 653 36.91 -38.39 -2.39
C THR A 653 37.91 -37.86 -1.36
N SER A 654 39.11 -38.44 -1.30
CA SER A 654 40.23 -37.95 -0.48
C SER A 654 40.70 -36.56 -0.92
N ASP A 655 40.89 -36.36 -2.23
CA ASP A 655 41.29 -35.07 -2.82
C ASP A 655 40.21 -34.00 -2.55
N TYR A 656 38.93 -34.39 -2.54
CA TYR A 656 37.84 -33.50 -2.16
C TYR A 656 37.85 -33.14 -0.67
N LEU A 657 38.24 -34.05 0.22
CA LEU A 657 38.43 -33.73 1.63
C LEU A 657 39.62 -32.76 1.85
N GLU A 658 40.72 -32.94 1.11
CA GLU A 658 41.85 -32.00 1.12
C GLU A 658 41.41 -30.62 0.57
N PHE A 659 40.66 -30.57 -0.53
CA PHE A 659 40.05 -29.35 -1.05
C PHE A 659 39.13 -28.66 -0.03
N LEU A 660 38.30 -29.39 0.71
CA LEU A 660 37.45 -28.82 1.77
C LEU A 660 38.26 -28.26 2.96
N GLN A 661 39.44 -28.81 3.25
CA GLN A 661 40.32 -28.35 4.33
C GLN A 661 41.17 -27.14 3.90
N LEU A 662 41.73 -27.15 2.69
CA LEU A 662 42.67 -26.15 2.19
C LEU A 662 42.37 -25.76 0.72
N PRO A 663 41.25 -25.08 0.41
CA PRO A 663 40.84 -24.79 -0.97
C PRO A 663 41.92 -24.05 -1.78
N GLU A 664 42.53 -23.02 -1.18
CA GLU A 664 43.57 -22.17 -1.78
C GLU A 664 44.94 -22.87 -1.95
N SER A 665 45.11 -24.08 -1.41
CA SER A 665 46.30 -24.93 -1.63
C SER A 665 46.04 -26.10 -2.58
N SER A 666 44.79 -26.28 -3.03
CA SER A 666 44.41 -27.36 -3.94
C SER A 666 44.88 -27.11 -5.38
N GLN A 667 45.01 -28.19 -6.15
CA GLN A 667 45.21 -28.12 -7.61
C GLN A 667 43.99 -27.54 -8.38
N HIS A 668 42.87 -27.27 -7.70
CA HIS A 668 41.59 -26.88 -8.28
C HIS A 668 41.27 -25.38 -8.03
N LEU A 669 42.24 -24.50 -8.26
CA LEU A 669 42.16 -23.06 -7.94
C LEU A 669 40.93 -22.34 -8.53
N GLU A 670 40.45 -22.72 -9.72
CA GLU A 670 39.19 -22.20 -10.29
C GLU A 670 37.98 -22.46 -9.37
N LEU A 671 37.93 -23.66 -8.78
CA LEU A 671 36.84 -24.09 -7.91
C LEU A 671 36.97 -23.46 -6.51
N ALA A 672 38.19 -23.26 -6.03
CA ALA A 672 38.46 -22.48 -4.83
C ALA A 672 38.02 -21.02 -5.01
N GLY A 673 38.29 -20.41 -6.18
CA GLY A 673 37.81 -19.08 -6.54
C GLY A 673 36.27 -18.99 -6.56
N LEU A 674 35.60 -19.94 -7.22
CA LEU A 674 34.14 -20.01 -7.24
C LEU A 674 33.52 -20.16 -5.84
N LEU A 675 34.09 -21.05 -5.02
CA LEU A 675 33.70 -21.26 -3.63
C LEU A 675 33.87 -19.99 -2.78
N ARG A 676 35.00 -19.29 -2.96
CA ARG A 676 35.30 -18.04 -2.26
C ARG A 676 34.28 -16.95 -2.58
N VAL A 677 33.86 -16.80 -3.84
CA VAL A 677 32.85 -15.79 -4.23
C VAL A 677 31.48 -16.11 -3.61
N ILE A 678 31.02 -17.37 -3.66
CA ILE A 678 29.74 -17.76 -3.03
C ILE A 678 29.77 -17.48 -1.51
N ARG A 679 30.89 -17.77 -0.85
CA ARG A 679 31.03 -17.60 0.60
C ARG A 679 31.23 -16.14 1.01
N ASP A 680 31.90 -15.31 0.21
CA ASP A 680 31.95 -13.87 0.44
C ASP A 680 30.55 -13.25 0.34
N ILE A 681 29.80 -13.55 -0.73
CA ILE A 681 28.40 -13.13 -0.91
C ILE A 681 27.53 -13.59 0.28
N SER A 682 27.71 -14.83 0.74
CA SER A 682 27.00 -15.38 1.89
C SER A 682 27.39 -14.66 3.20
N SER A 683 28.66 -14.30 3.37
CA SER A 683 29.13 -13.54 4.54
C SER A 683 28.53 -12.14 4.61
N ARG A 684 28.39 -11.46 3.46
CA ARG A 684 27.65 -10.19 3.31
C ARG A 684 26.16 -10.31 3.69
N CYS A 685 25.64 -11.55 3.77
CA CYS A 685 24.24 -11.86 4.08
C CYS A 685 23.98 -12.41 5.50
N LEU A 686 25.01 -12.82 6.25
CA LEU A 686 24.90 -13.26 7.64
C LEU A 686 24.24 -12.19 8.54
N LEU A 687 23.61 -12.61 9.65
CA LEU A 687 23.27 -11.69 10.74
C LEU A 687 24.50 -11.34 11.57
N ASN A 688 25.38 -12.32 11.81
CA ASN A 688 26.65 -12.13 12.50
C ASN A 688 27.82 -12.68 11.65
N PRO A 689 28.57 -11.82 10.94
CA PRO A 689 29.71 -12.23 10.13
C PRO A 689 30.82 -12.99 10.87
N MET A 690 30.88 -12.90 12.21
CA MET A 690 31.85 -13.64 13.04
C MET A 690 31.40 -15.07 13.39
N ASN A 691 30.23 -15.52 12.94
CA ASN A 691 29.71 -16.86 13.22
C ASN A 691 29.16 -17.53 11.95
N THR A 692 29.93 -18.44 11.37
CA THR A 692 29.56 -19.18 10.15
C THR A 692 28.44 -20.19 10.35
N ARG A 693 28.09 -20.57 11.59
CA ARG A 693 27.10 -21.63 11.90
C ARG A 693 25.73 -21.42 11.24
N GLU A 694 25.31 -20.17 11.04
CA GLU A 694 24.08 -19.79 10.30
C GLU A 694 24.13 -20.30 8.83
N TYR A 695 25.30 -20.30 8.20
CA TYR A 695 25.56 -20.81 6.86
C TYR A 695 25.93 -22.30 6.84
N ASP A 696 26.80 -22.75 7.76
CA ASP A 696 27.30 -24.14 7.80
C ASP A 696 26.15 -25.16 7.92
N LEU A 697 25.17 -24.86 8.78
CA LEU A 697 23.94 -25.63 8.93
C LEU A 697 23.06 -25.61 7.68
N ALA A 698 22.93 -24.44 7.04
CA ALA A 698 22.14 -24.27 5.84
C ALA A 698 22.69 -25.13 4.69
N LEU A 699 24.00 -25.02 4.45
CA LEU A 699 24.75 -25.80 3.46
C LEU A 699 24.67 -27.30 3.73
N ALA A 700 24.88 -27.74 4.97
CA ALA A 700 24.86 -29.16 5.28
C ALA A 700 23.47 -29.80 5.08
N VAL A 701 22.38 -29.07 5.37
CA VAL A 701 21.01 -29.59 5.16
C VAL A 701 20.57 -29.47 3.69
N THR A 702 21.03 -28.48 2.91
CA THR A 702 20.81 -28.48 1.44
C THR A 702 21.56 -29.61 0.77
N CYS A 703 22.81 -29.89 1.15
CA CYS A 703 23.58 -31.03 0.65
C CYS A 703 22.88 -32.37 0.94
N LEU A 704 22.40 -32.63 2.17
CA LEU A 704 21.59 -33.82 2.45
C LEU A 704 20.25 -33.84 1.71
N GLY A 705 19.68 -32.66 1.44
CA GLY A 705 18.46 -32.51 0.65
C GLY A 705 18.62 -32.87 -0.82
N ALA A 706 19.78 -32.60 -1.42
CA ALA A 706 20.08 -32.88 -2.82
C ALA A 706 20.25 -34.37 -3.12
N LEU A 707 20.68 -35.19 -2.15
CA LEU A 707 20.86 -36.65 -2.28
C LEU A 707 19.65 -37.41 -2.85
N LYS A 708 18.44 -36.84 -2.75
CA LYS A 708 17.20 -37.42 -3.29
C LYS A 708 17.09 -37.38 -4.82
N PHE A 709 17.90 -36.57 -5.51
CA PHE A 709 17.77 -36.32 -6.94
C PHE A 709 18.37 -37.46 -7.78
N VAL A 710 17.73 -37.82 -8.89
CA VAL A 710 17.99 -39.08 -9.63
C VAL A 710 19.01 -38.96 -10.75
N ASN A 711 19.34 -37.74 -11.15
CA ASN A 711 20.43 -37.34 -12.05
C ASN A 711 21.80 -37.31 -11.36
N LEU A 712 21.85 -37.35 -10.01
CA LEU A 712 23.10 -37.43 -9.27
C LEU A 712 23.60 -38.87 -9.20
N ASP A 713 24.79 -39.10 -9.73
CA ASP A 713 25.53 -40.37 -9.59
C ASP A 713 26.05 -40.59 -8.16
N GLN A 714 26.75 -41.71 -7.94
CA GLN A 714 27.25 -42.08 -6.62
C GLN A 714 28.41 -41.19 -6.14
N HIS A 715 29.17 -40.59 -7.05
CA HIS A 715 30.30 -39.72 -6.70
C HIS A 715 29.81 -38.35 -6.24
N ALA A 716 28.92 -37.72 -7.01
CA ALA A 716 28.27 -36.47 -6.63
C ALA A 716 27.52 -36.59 -5.28
N ARG A 717 26.82 -37.72 -5.05
CA ARG A 717 26.22 -38.04 -3.74
C ARG A 717 27.26 -38.10 -2.62
N ASN A 718 28.43 -38.69 -2.89
CA ASN A 718 29.48 -38.82 -1.90
C ASN A 718 30.08 -37.45 -1.54
N LEU A 719 30.39 -36.60 -2.52
CA LEU A 719 30.93 -35.25 -2.26
C LEU A 719 29.93 -34.40 -1.45
N LEU A 720 28.64 -34.45 -1.78
CA LEU A 720 27.58 -33.80 -0.99
C LEU A 720 27.49 -34.34 0.44
N TYR A 721 27.64 -35.66 0.62
CA TYR A 721 27.60 -36.30 1.93
C TYR A 721 28.81 -35.92 2.80
N MET A 722 30.00 -35.87 2.20
CA MET A 722 31.23 -35.40 2.83
C MET A 722 31.14 -33.91 3.18
N THR A 723 30.56 -33.08 2.32
CA THR A 723 30.30 -31.66 2.61
C THR A 723 29.43 -31.50 3.86
N ALA A 724 28.32 -32.23 3.93
CA ALA A 724 27.45 -32.24 5.09
C ALA A 724 28.22 -32.70 6.35
N ALA A 725 28.93 -33.82 6.29
CA ALA A 725 29.73 -34.34 7.40
C ALA A 725 30.89 -33.41 7.83
N PHE A 726 31.36 -32.53 6.94
CA PHE A 726 32.38 -31.53 7.25
C PHE A 726 31.80 -30.34 8.03
N TYR A 727 30.67 -29.79 7.58
CA TYR A 727 30.06 -28.57 8.14
C TYR A 727 29.06 -28.82 9.30
N MET A 728 28.70 -30.07 9.59
CA MET A 728 27.86 -30.45 10.74
C MET A 728 28.59 -30.53 12.10
N LYS A 729 29.89 -30.22 12.14
CA LYS A 729 30.75 -30.32 13.34
C LYS A 729 30.37 -29.33 14.45
#